data_AF-A0A969YCD1-F1
#
_entry.id   AF-A0A969YCD1-F1
#
_cell.length_a   1.000
_cell.length_b   1.000
_cell.length_c   1.000
_cell.angle_alpha   90.00
_cell.angle_beta   90.00
_cell.angle_gamma   90.00
#
_symmetry.space_group_name_H-M   'P 1'
#
loop_
_entity.id
_entity.type
_entity.pdbx_description
1 polymer ?
#
loop_
_entity_poly.entity_id
_entity_poly.type
_entity_poly.pdbx_seq_one_letter_code
_entity_poly.pdbx_strand_id
1 'polypeptide(L)'
;MTGPLILVVEEEPWVAAEICGKLQDLGCEVIGCAHSRKEALEKIEKRRPDILFLGIEFADPIRRRALTGAIHGKWRLPVILVVEEPDMSGSAVGGEVGDIGCVRWPLDAREVRKCIARVLRKHAEGRQIGEPSEWFREALTSISDAVISTDYAGLIVFINASAEALTGWVARDAHGKPIEEVFSIIDEDKGRPLNRIVRRVMRGKCAIALTSPLVLKARNGLKVPVEGSVAPIIRPGCKAAGVVAVFHDATEKRKAHETLQESEEKFRRVAESATDAILTADAAGRITFWNSGAERVFGYRADEIVGQPLWKLAPERFRAQHMDAYSRALIAGKLKSNQYPRETVGLRKDGNEIAIELSMSVWQLSGAFYCTAIVRDISDRKRSELALLESRIALQKSHDELELRVEQRTSELRKAVWRLEQEVASRAMLEAELRMSEGRYRTLFAAAPAGIAVTNVEGEILDANAALCEMLGIELAGVREMNICSFYANVADRRRLLKRVRREGIVEDFETRLQRRNGTEFSASLRLSSIRMGQQELLLTIVTDITHKQAAERHIQGIAELHELFLSRKSRSEYLQAVARFLRDWSGCACAGIRLLDGKGCMPFVASVGYGLKFLREENQMNLETDACQCLKAVAGRPIDGEVPLVRTTGCFLRHKLADLIAHGMPDGRDPNSLPCVRERYDSLVQAPIYYRGRLVGTIQMADRRNRQFAVETMHFLESVAPLVGEVLHRFEVEEELRKSEARFRSMFNRHKAIMLLIDPESGAIVEANQAAAQFYGYKRNQLCAMNIRDLLDQEADSDGFRSDHGRGVTPPSFSVVHKVAGGSARVVEVHSTPISVGERTLNFAVIHDITERRQLERQVLDASDQERQRIGRDLHDSLGGSLGGLAMVAMALAQTLSEAPPEHSAMAREIVDGINDTLRQARSIARGLCPVGLSACGFVAGLQDLARNVQQRHAIPCLVRVSGEIVVNDDSVASHLFQIIGESVNNAIRHSGAKKIEIRVRQRGQQIAVEVQDDGIGLPKNVEHSSGMGLRIMRYRADILGARLVFRSPRKGGTVVSCLLRVSPRESKV
;
A
#
# COMPACT_ATOMS: atom_id res chain seq x y z
N MET A 1 19.27 -83.87 0.75
CA MET A 1 17.88 -83.37 0.77
C MET A 1 16.99 -84.59 0.96
N THR A 2 16.29 -84.67 2.09
CA THR A 2 15.30 -85.72 2.36
C THR A 2 14.12 -85.51 1.41
N GLY A 3 13.67 -86.58 0.72
CA GLY A 3 12.47 -86.53 -0.13
C GLY A 3 11.22 -86.19 0.68
N PRO A 4 10.09 -85.83 0.02
CA PRO A 4 8.87 -85.48 0.75
C PRO A 4 8.41 -86.67 1.61
N LEU A 5 7.92 -86.35 2.80
CA LEU A 5 7.37 -87.31 3.75
C LEU A 5 5.95 -87.70 3.33
N ILE A 6 5.73 -88.96 2.94
CA ILE A 6 4.45 -89.42 2.39
C ILE A 6 3.77 -90.41 3.32
N LEU A 7 2.47 -90.22 3.54
CA LEU A 7 1.60 -91.23 4.17
C LEU A 7 0.67 -91.81 3.10
N VAL A 8 0.72 -93.13 2.95
CA VAL A 8 -0.18 -93.87 2.04
C VAL A 8 -1.39 -94.36 2.84
N VAL A 9 -2.60 -94.17 2.32
CA VAL A 9 -3.84 -94.60 2.95
C VAL A 9 -4.59 -95.47 1.95
N GLU A 10 -4.61 -96.77 2.22
CA GLU A 10 -5.16 -97.82 1.35
C GLU A 10 -5.65 -99.00 2.19
N GLU A 11 -6.87 -99.46 1.96
CA GLU A 11 -7.51 -100.51 2.77
C GLU A 11 -6.88 -101.89 2.48
N GLU A 12 -6.51 -102.16 1.23
CA GLU A 12 -5.87 -103.40 0.79
C GLU A 12 -4.34 -103.42 1.05
N PRO A 13 -3.82 -104.29 1.94
CA PRO A 13 -2.42 -104.25 2.35
C PRO A 13 -1.40 -104.50 1.23
N TRP A 14 -1.76 -105.30 0.24
CA TRP A 14 -0.86 -105.64 -0.87
C TRP A 14 -0.73 -104.47 -1.85
N VAL A 15 -1.82 -103.75 -2.15
CA VAL A 15 -1.82 -102.53 -2.97
C VAL A 15 -1.04 -101.42 -2.25
N ALA A 16 -1.25 -101.27 -0.93
CA ALA A 16 -0.53 -100.33 -0.11
C ALA A 16 0.99 -100.59 -0.16
N ALA A 17 1.42 -101.85 -0.08
CA ALA A 17 2.82 -102.24 -0.16
C ALA A 17 3.44 -101.91 -1.53
N GLU A 18 2.72 -102.13 -2.62
CA GLU A 18 3.19 -101.80 -3.97
C GLU A 18 3.32 -100.27 -4.19
N ILE A 19 2.35 -99.48 -3.72
CA ILE A 19 2.42 -98.01 -3.74
C ILE A 19 3.61 -97.52 -2.90
N CYS A 20 3.73 -98.02 -1.67
CA CYS A 20 4.80 -97.67 -0.74
C CYS A 20 6.18 -98.00 -1.35
N GLY A 21 6.33 -99.16 -2.03
CA GLY A 21 7.56 -99.55 -2.74
C GLY A 21 7.91 -98.62 -3.91
N LYS A 22 6.96 -98.32 -4.80
CA LYS A 22 7.21 -97.40 -5.93
C LYS A 22 7.57 -95.99 -5.49
N LEU A 23 7.02 -95.50 -4.38
CA LEU A 23 7.36 -94.19 -3.82
C LEU A 23 8.76 -94.16 -3.22
N GLN A 24 9.19 -95.26 -2.59
CA GLN A 24 10.56 -95.42 -2.08
C GLN A 24 11.59 -95.48 -3.22
N ASP A 25 11.31 -96.21 -4.30
CA ASP A 25 12.15 -96.25 -5.51
C ASP A 25 12.32 -94.86 -6.16
N LEU A 26 11.31 -93.99 -6.02
CA LEU A 26 11.35 -92.61 -6.49
C LEU A 26 12.17 -91.67 -5.58
N GLY A 27 12.67 -92.16 -4.44
CA GLY A 27 13.43 -91.41 -3.45
C GLY A 27 12.58 -90.64 -2.44
N CYS A 28 11.29 -90.99 -2.28
CA CYS A 28 10.41 -90.37 -1.29
C CYS A 28 10.49 -91.10 0.06
N GLU A 29 10.33 -90.38 1.16
CA GLU A 29 10.33 -90.98 2.51
C GLU A 29 8.90 -91.35 2.90
N VAL A 30 8.57 -92.65 2.88
CA VAL A 30 7.22 -93.11 3.27
C VAL A 30 7.17 -93.33 4.79
N ILE A 31 6.36 -92.54 5.49
CA ILE A 31 6.21 -92.59 6.96
C ILE A 31 5.50 -93.86 7.42
N GLY A 32 4.66 -94.43 6.55
CA GLY A 32 3.94 -95.66 6.76
C GLY A 32 2.75 -95.77 5.80
N CYS A 33 2.06 -96.91 5.85
CA CYS A 33 0.80 -97.11 5.15
C CYS A 33 -0.32 -97.29 6.22
N ALA A 34 -1.52 -96.74 6.00
CA ALA A 34 -2.64 -96.81 6.94
C ALA A 34 -3.86 -97.43 6.26
N HIS A 35 -4.52 -98.37 6.93
CA HIS A 35 -5.60 -99.19 6.34
C HIS A 35 -7.00 -98.75 6.78
N SER A 36 -7.10 -97.69 7.58
CA SER A 36 -8.38 -97.11 7.98
C SER A 36 -8.26 -95.60 8.24
N ARG A 37 -9.40 -94.90 8.20
CA ARG A 37 -9.49 -93.46 8.53
C ARG A 37 -8.93 -93.15 9.92
N LYS A 38 -9.22 -94.00 10.92
CA LYS A 38 -8.77 -93.78 12.31
C LYS A 38 -7.25 -93.91 12.40
N GLU A 39 -6.69 -94.92 11.77
CA GLU A 39 -5.24 -95.14 11.74
C GLU A 39 -4.50 -94.03 10.99
N ALA A 40 -5.07 -93.54 9.88
CA ALA A 40 -4.49 -92.41 9.13
C ALA A 40 -4.41 -91.15 10.00
N LEU A 41 -5.46 -90.83 10.77
CA LEU A 41 -5.47 -89.67 11.67
C LEU A 41 -4.45 -89.81 12.82
N GLU A 42 -4.36 -90.98 13.44
CA GLU A 42 -3.36 -91.24 14.50
C GLU A 42 -1.93 -91.12 13.99
N LYS A 43 -1.64 -91.59 12.76
CA LYS A 43 -0.31 -91.46 12.14
C LYS A 43 0.01 -90.02 11.77
N ILE A 44 -0.95 -89.25 11.23
CA ILE A 44 -0.77 -87.81 10.94
C ILE A 44 -0.45 -87.03 12.21
N GLU A 45 -1.13 -87.32 13.33
CA GLU A 45 -0.89 -86.66 14.61
C GLU A 45 0.47 -87.01 15.22
N LYS A 46 0.95 -88.26 15.06
CA LYS A 46 2.27 -88.67 15.53
C LYS A 46 3.42 -88.10 14.70
N ARG A 47 3.31 -88.15 13.36
CA ARG A 47 4.33 -87.62 12.45
C ARG A 47 3.65 -87.07 11.20
N ARG A 48 3.66 -85.75 11.08
CA ARG A 48 2.92 -85.04 10.03
C ARG A 48 3.55 -85.30 8.64
N PRO A 49 2.80 -85.86 7.67
CA PRO A 49 3.30 -86.02 6.30
C PRO A 49 3.24 -84.71 5.52
N ASP A 50 4.11 -84.60 4.51
CA ASP A 50 4.09 -83.53 3.50
C ASP A 50 3.01 -83.76 2.45
N ILE A 51 2.72 -85.03 2.10
CA ILE A 51 1.69 -85.42 1.12
C ILE A 51 0.93 -86.66 1.61
N LEU A 52 -0.37 -86.69 1.36
CA LEU A 52 -1.19 -87.89 1.54
C LEU A 52 -1.47 -88.58 0.19
N PHE A 53 -1.19 -89.88 0.10
CA PHE A 53 -1.56 -90.71 -1.07
C PHE A 53 -2.77 -91.58 -0.71
N LEU A 54 -3.86 -91.46 -1.47
CA LEU A 54 -5.09 -92.22 -1.26
C LEU A 54 -5.27 -93.30 -2.33
N GLY A 55 -5.44 -94.52 -1.86
CA GLY A 55 -5.61 -95.76 -2.61
C GLY A 55 -6.89 -95.89 -3.44
N ILE A 56 -6.97 -97.00 -4.18
CA ILE A 56 -7.95 -97.25 -5.26
C ILE A 56 -9.36 -97.52 -4.72
N GLU A 57 -9.48 -98.26 -3.61
CA GLU A 57 -10.80 -98.67 -3.08
C GLU A 57 -11.52 -97.58 -2.29
N PHE A 58 -10.89 -96.43 -2.05
CA PHE A 58 -11.58 -95.22 -1.57
C PHE A 58 -12.45 -94.54 -2.66
N ALA A 59 -12.93 -95.31 -3.65
CA ALA A 59 -13.68 -94.86 -4.82
C ALA A 59 -15.16 -94.51 -4.58
N ASP A 60 -15.67 -94.56 -3.34
CA ASP A 60 -16.97 -93.96 -3.02
C ASP A 60 -16.83 -92.42 -2.94
N PRO A 61 -17.46 -91.63 -3.84
CA PRO A 61 -17.33 -90.18 -3.89
C PRO A 61 -17.72 -89.48 -2.58
N ILE A 62 -18.65 -90.08 -1.81
CA ILE A 62 -19.17 -89.51 -0.56
C ILE A 62 -18.15 -89.70 0.56
N ARG A 63 -17.58 -90.91 0.70
CA ARG A 63 -16.53 -91.19 1.69
C ARG A 63 -15.25 -90.42 1.37
N ARG A 64 -14.91 -90.28 0.08
CA ARG A 64 -13.77 -89.49 -0.42
C ARG A 64 -13.93 -88.01 -0.06
N ARG A 65 -15.10 -87.38 -0.29
CA ARG A 65 -15.35 -85.99 0.13
C ARG A 65 -15.28 -85.80 1.65
N ALA A 66 -15.81 -86.73 2.42
CA ALA A 66 -15.81 -86.65 3.88
C ALA A 66 -14.39 -86.75 4.48
N LEU A 67 -13.54 -87.62 3.93
CA LEU A 67 -12.15 -87.77 4.38
C LEU A 67 -11.27 -86.59 3.94
N THR A 68 -11.32 -86.24 2.65
CA THR A 68 -10.56 -85.11 2.10
C THR A 68 -10.98 -83.78 2.73
N GLY A 69 -12.28 -83.57 2.95
CA GLY A 69 -12.80 -82.40 3.67
C GLY A 69 -12.35 -82.33 5.13
N ALA A 70 -12.36 -83.46 5.86
CA ALA A 70 -11.91 -83.50 7.25
C ALA A 70 -10.40 -83.27 7.40
N ILE A 71 -9.58 -83.86 6.51
CA ILE A 71 -8.11 -83.73 6.55
C ILE A 71 -7.69 -82.35 6.04
N HIS A 72 -8.23 -81.88 4.91
CA HIS A 72 -7.90 -80.57 4.36
C HIS A 72 -8.40 -79.43 5.27
N GLY A 73 -9.60 -79.57 5.85
CA GLY A 73 -10.17 -78.58 6.77
C GLY A 73 -9.36 -78.40 8.06
N LYS A 74 -8.83 -79.47 8.65
CA LYS A 74 -8.08 -79.40 9.92
C LYS A 74 -6.57 -79.18 9.72
N TRP A 75 -5.94 -79.80 8.72
CA TRP A 75 -4.48 -79.84 8.58
C TRP A 75 -3.93 -79.20 7.30
N ARG A 76 -4.79 -78.84 6.34
CA ARG A 76 -4.42 -78.28 5.02
C ARG A 76 -3.21 -79.01 4.42
N LEU A 77 -3.33 -80.32 4.24
CA LEU A 77 -2.31 -81.14 3.58
C LEU A 77 -2.67 -81.36 2.11
N PRO A 78 -1.67 -81.41 1.21
CA PRO A 78 -1.89 -81.80 -0.17
C PRO A 78 -2.19 -83.30 -0.28
N VAL A 79 -3.05 -83.65 -1.22
CA VAL A 79 -3.57 -85.03 -1.37
C VAL A 79 -3.42 -85.49 -2.81
N ILE A 80 -2.92 -86.71 -3.04
CA ILE A 80 -2.86 -87.34 -4.36
C ILE A 80 -3.75 -88.59 -4.37
N LEU A 81 -4.65 -88.64 -5.35
CA LEU A 81 -5.62 -89.72 -5.55
C LEU A 81 -5.10 -90.70 -6.61
N VAL A 82 -5.20 -92.01 -6.34
CA VAL A 82 -4.98 -93.07 -7.34
C VAL A 82 -6.32 -93.47 -7.97
N VAL A 83 -6.38 -93.61 -9.30
CA VAL A 83 -7.60 -93.97 -10.06
C VAL A 83 -7.32 -95.03 -11.12
N GLU A 84 -8.29 -95.92 -11.40
CA GLU A 84 -8.15 -97.02 -12.38
C GLU A 84 -8.38 -96.59 -13.84
N GLU A 85 -9.40 -95.77 -14.15
CA GLU A 85 -9.63 -95.18 -15.49
C GLU A 85 -10.32 -93.81 -15.38
N PRO A 86 -10.08 -92.86 -16.31
CA PRO A 86 -10.78 -91.58 -16.30
C PRO A 86 -12.17 -91.75 -16.92
N ASP A 87 -13.22 -91.62 -16.11
CA ASP A 87 -14.57 -91.44 -16.64
C ASP A 87 -14.59 -90.22 -17.58
N MET A 88 -14.79 -90.46 -18.87
CA MET A 88 -14.81 -89.45 -19.95
C MET A 88 -16.13 -88.65 -19.94
N SER A 89 -16.58 -88.23 -18.76
CA SER A 89 -17.55 -87.17 -18.56
C SER A 89 -16.93 -86.13 -17.63
N GLY A 90 -16.41 -85.05 -18.25
CA GLY A 90 -15.62 -84.00 -17.58
C GLY A 90 -16.42 -83.11 -16.62
N SER A 91 -17.10 -83.66 -15.61
CA SER A 91 -17.96 -82.87 -14.71
C SER A 91 -17.91 -83.23 -13.21
N ALA A 92 -17.03 -84.13 -12.74
CA ALA A 92 -16.95 -84.44 -11.30
C ALA A 92 -15.67 -83.98 -10.55
N VAL A 93 -14.67 -83.39 -11.24
CA VAL A 93 -13.55 -82.65 -10.60
C VAL A 93 -13.26 -81.36 -11.37
N GLY A 94 -14.29 -80.81 -12.02
CA GLY A 94 -14.29 -79.50 -12.65
C GLY A 94 -14.82 -78.46 -11.65
N GLY A 95 -13.99 -78.10 -10.69
CA GLY A 95 -14.22 -77.01 -9.75
C GLY A 95 -12.90 -76.73 -9.07
N GLU A 96 -12.45 -75.49 -9.12
CA GLU A 96 -11.23 -75.02 -8.46
C GLU A 96 -11.26 -75.37 -6.96
N VAL A 97 -10.72 -76.53 -6.59
CA VAL A 97 -10.51 -76.94 -5.21
C VAL A 97 -9.06 -77.37 -5.04
N GLY A 98 -8.19 -76.39 -4.84
CA GLY A 98 -6.97 -76.49 -4.03
C GLY A 98 -5.95 -77.58 -4.37
N ASP A 99 -5.29 -78.06 -3.31
CA ASP A 99 -4.01 -78.80 -3.30
C ASP A 99 -4.14 -80.31 -3.58
N ILE A 100 -5.04 -80.71 -4.49
CA ILE A 100 -5.35 -82.12 -4.78
C ILE A 100 -4.83 -82.52 -6.17
N GLY A 101 -4.08 -83.62 -6.26
CA GLY A 101 -3.61 -84.25 -7.49
C GLY A 101 -4.23 -85.62 -7.74
N CYS A 102 -4.05 -86.13 -8.96
CA CYS A 102 -4.54 -87.45 -9.38
C CYS A 102 -3.47 -88.16 -10.23
N VAL A 103 -3.33 -89.47 -10.06
CA VAL A 103 -2.43 -90.36 -10.82
C VAL A 103 -3.12 -91.70 -11.13
N ARG A 104 -2.73 -92.36 -12.22
CA ARG A 104 -3.37 -93.60 -12.68
C ARG A 104 -2.72 -94.86 -12.10
N TRP A 105 -3.51 -95.91 -11.88
CA TRP A 105 -3.04 -97.27 -11.63
C TRP A 105 -2.96 -98.08 -12.94
N PRO A 106 -1.89 -98.86 -13.19
CA PRO A 106 -0.68 -99.01 -12.39
C PRO A 106 0.22 -97.75 -12.41
N LEU A 107 0.81 -97.41 -11.27
CA LEU A 107 1.58 -96.17 -11.11
C LEU A 107 2.78 -96.09 -12.07
N ASP A 108 2.84 -95.02 -12.86
CA ASP A 108 3.99 -94.61 -13.68
C ASP A 108 4.90 -93.65 -12.89
N ALA A 109 6.20 -93.97 -12.83
CA ALA A 109 7.19 -93.22 -12.07
C ALA A 109 7.36 -91.75 -12.51
N ARG A 110 7.28 -91.46 -13.81
CA ARG A 110 7.34 -90.09 -14.34
C ARG A 110 6.07 -89.31 -14.01
N GLU A 111 4.90 -89.95 -14.12
CA GLU A 111 3.62 -89.30 -13.84
C GLU A 111 3.48 -88.97 -12.34
N VAL A 112 3.84 -89.91 -11.47
CA VAL A 112 3.84 -89.72 -10.02
C VAL A 112 4.79 -88.59 -9.61
N ARG A 113 6.02 -88.57 -10.14
CA ARG A 113 7.00 -87.50 -9.84
C ARG A 113 6.52 -86.12 -10.30
N LYS A 114 5.90 -86.04 -11.50
CA LYS A 114 5.30 -84.78 -12.00
C LYS A 114 4.13 -84.33 -11.13
N CYS A 115 3.28 -85.26 -10.70
CA CYS A 115 2.12 -84.95 -9.89
C CYS A 115 2.53 -84.47 -8.49
N ILE A 116 3.48 -85.15 -7.84
CA ILE A 116 4.07 -84.72 -6.56
C ILE A 116 4.64 -83.31 -6.67
N ALA A 117 5.47 -83.03 -7.68
CA ALA A 117 6.07 -81.72 -7.86
C ALA A 117 5.01 -80.62 -8.10
N ARG A 118 3.99 -80.91 -8.92
CA ARG A 118 2.90 -79.98 -9.22
C ARG A 118 2.06 -79.67 -7.98
N VAL A 119 1.67 -80.69 -7.23
CA VAL A 119 0.81 -80.54 -6.05
C VAL A 119 1.56 -79.83 -4.92
N LEU A 120 2.84 -80.15 -4.69
CA LEU A 120 3.66 -79.42 -3.71
C LEU A 120 3.90 -77.97 -4.12
N ARG A 121 4.14 -77.69 -5.40
CA ARG A 121 4.27 -76.32 -5.91
C ARG A 121 2.97 -75.54 -5.70
N LYS A 122 1.84 -76.10 -6.07
CA LYS A 122 0.53 -75.47 -5.91
C LYS A 122 0.15 -75.28 -4.44
N HIS A 123 0.51 -76.23 -3.57
CA HIS A 123 0.36 -76.11 -2.12
C HIS A 123 1.28 -75.04 -1.51
N ALA A 124 2.49 -74.87 -2.05
CA ALA A 124 3.39 -73.78 -1.67
C ALA A 124 2.84 -72.41 -2.11
N GLU A 125 2.29 -72.32 -3.33
CA GLU A 125 1.62 -71.13 -3.86
C GLU A 125 0.34 -70.79 -3.04
N GLY A 126 -0.44 -71.80 -2.64
CA GLY A 126 -1.61 -71.63 -1.77
C GLY A 126 -1.27 -71.26 -0.32
N ARG A 127 -0.09 -71.66 0.18
CA ARG A 127 0.47 -71.19 1.46
C ARG A 127 1.00 -69.76 1.40
N GLN A 128 1.31 -69.23 0.22
CA GLN A 128 1.74 -67.84 0.02
C GLN A 128 0.59 -66.81 0.11
N ILE A 129 -0.66 -67.23 0.29
CA ILE A 129 -1.78 -66.35 0.70
C ILE A 129 -1.74 -66.11 2.23
N GLY A 130 -0.56 -65.76 2.72
CA GLY A 130 -0.27 -65.31 4.08
C GLY A 130 0.63 -64.08 4.11
N GLU A 131 1.22 -63.70 2.97
CA GLU A 131 1.84 -62.39 2.78
C GLU A 131 0.77 -61.38 2.31
N PRO A 132 0.79 -60.13 2.80
CA PRO A 132 -0.09 -59.09 2.27
C PRO A 132 0.17 -58.96 0.76
N SER A 133 -0.88 -58.99 -0.05
CA SER A 133 -0.83 -58.75 -1.51
C SER A 133 0.08 -57.56 -1.82
N GLU A 134 0.86 -57.60 -2.91
CA GLU A 134 1.63 -56.43 -3.38
C GLU A 134 0.75 -55.17 -3.45
N TRP A 135 -0.50 -55.33 -3.88
CA TRP A 135 -1.57 -54.33 -3.79
C TRP A 135 -1.75 -53.69 -2.40
N PHE A 136 -1.72 -54.47 -1.33
CA PHE A 136 -1.92 -53.98 0.04
C PHE A 136 -0.70 -53.18 0.51
N ARG A 137 0.51 -53.57 0.09
CA ARG A 137 1.74 -52.79 0.31
C ARG A 137 1.74 -51.51 -0.52
N GLU A 138 1.35 -51.58 -1.80
CA GLU A 138 1.22 -50.43 -2.70
C GLU A 138 0.20 -49.41 -2.18
N ALA A 139 -0.98 -49.88 -1.72
CA ALA A 139 -2.00 -49.03 -1.13
C ALA A 139 -1.53 -48.36 0.17
N LEU A 140 -0.77 -49.07 1.01
CA LEU A 140 -0.20 -48.48 2.23
C LEU A 140 0.96 -47.52 1.96
N THR A 141 1.69 -47.70 0.86
CA THR A 141 2.74 -46.76 0.42
C THR A 141 2.19 -45.48 -0.22
N SER A 142 0.97 -45.48 -0.75
CA SER A 142 0.33 -44.30 -1.34
C SER A 142 -0.46 -43.44 -0.34
N ILE A 143 -0.64 -43.93 0.90
CA ILE A 143 -1.29 -43.16 1.98
C ILE A 143 -0.37 -42.03 2.43
N SER A 144 -0.90 -40.80 2.47
CA SER A 144 -0.20 -39.60 2.93
C SER A 144 0.15 -39.66 4.42
N ASP A 145 -0.70 -40.28 5.23
CA ASP A 145 -0.47 -40.45 6.67
C ASP A 145 0.63 -41.48 6.94
N ALA A 146 1.39 -41.26 8.02
CA ALA A 146 2.37 -42.21 8.47
C ALA A 146 1.71 -43.43 9.11
N VAL A 147 2.04 -44.61 8.59
CA VAL A 147 1.49 -45.90 9.01
C VAL A 147 2.62 -46.81 9.48
N ILE A 148 2.50 -47.32 10.70
CA ILE A 148 3.39 -48.35 11.28
C ILE A 148 2.54 -49.54 11.72
N SER A 149 2.95 -50.76 11.41
CA SER A 149 2.32 -51.96 11.95
C SER A 149 3.32 -52.88 12.65
N THR A 150 2.83 -53.62 13.64
CA THR A 150 3.64 -54.53 14.47
C THR A 150 3.09 -55.95 14.50
N ASP A 151 3.89 -56.87 14.99
CA ASP A 151 3.46 -58.20 15.44
C ASP A 151 2.86 -58.17 16.86
N TYR A 152 2.59 -59.36 17.42
CA TYR A 152 2.06 -59.52 18.78
C TYR A 152 3.01 -59.05 19.88
N ALA A 153 4.32 -59.13 19.63
CA ALA A 153 5.36 -58.73 20.58
C ALA A 153 5.60 -57.20 20.58
N GLY A 154 5.00 -56.47 19.63
CA GLY A 154 5.19 -55.03 19.45
C GLY A 154 6.40 -54.69 18.58
N LEU A 155 6.94 -55.68 17.84
CA LEU A 155 8.03 -55.47 16.90
C LEU A 155 7.48 -55.01 15.55
N ILE A 156 8.12 -54.00 14.95
CA ILE A 156 7.67 -53.41 13.68
C ILE A 156 7.81 -54.41 12.55
N VAL A 157 6.70 -54.66 11.86
CA VAL A 157 6.63 -55.53 10.68
C VAL A 157 6.59 -54.69 9.41
N PHE A 158 6.02 -53.48 9.46
CA PHE A 158 5.89 -52.59 8.32
C PHE A 158 5.90 -51.12 8.74
N ILE A 159 6.48 -50.28 7.89
CA ILE A 159 6.46 -48.82 7.96
C ILE A 159 6.36 -48.27 6.53
N ASN A 160 5.46 -47.31 6.29
CA ASN A 160 5.32 -46.68 4.97
C ASN A 160 6.24 -45.46 4.80
N ALA A 161 6.37 -44.94 3.57
CA ALA A 161 7.27 -43.83 3.24
C ALA A 161 7.01 -42.57 4.08
N SER A 162 5.74 -42.24 4.33
CA SER A 162 5.36 -41.10 5.19
C SER A 162 5.83 -41.28 6.64
N ALA A 163 5.78 -42.51 7.17
CA ALA A 163 6.30 -42.82 8.48
C ALA A 163 7.83 -42.82 8.54
N GLU A 164 8.52 -43.24 7.47
CA GLU A 164 9.98 -43.09 7.36
C GLU A 164 10.38 -41.60 7.42
N ALA A 165 9.66 -40.74 6.70
CA ALA A 165 9.89 -39.30 6.68
C ALA A 165 9.66 -38.63 8.05
N LEU A 166 8.57 -38.97 8.75
CA LEU A 166 8.24 -38.37 10.05
C LEU A 166 9.09 -38.90 11.21
N THR A 167 9.45 -40.19 11.19
CA THR A 167 10.23 -40.80 12.28
C THR A 167 11.74 -40.66 12.06
N GLY A 168 12.19 -40.48 10.81
CA GLY A 168 13.60 -40.50 10.43
C GLY A 168 14.23 -41.90 10.44
N TRP A 169 13.41 -42.96 10.54
CA TRP A 169 13.85 -44.35 10.45
C TRP A 169 13.53 -44.92 9.07
N VAL A 170 14.52 -45.54 8.43
CA VAL A 170 14.32 -46.26 7.17
C VAL A 170 13.75 -47.65 7.47
N ALA A 171 12.87 -48.16 6.63
CA ALA A 171 12.10 -49.39 6.82
C ALA A 171 12.96 -50.61 7.14
N ARG A 172 14.11 -50.74 6.47
CA ARG A 172 15.09 -51.81 6.73
C ARG A 172 15.70 -51.77 8.14
N ASP A 173 15.84 -50.58 8.72
CA ASP A 173 16.44 -50.38 10.05
C ASP A 173 15.37 -50.45 11.15
N ALA A 174 14.13 -50.07 10.80
CA ALA A 174 12.98 -50.10 11.70
C ALA A 174 12.40 -51.51 11.85
N HIS A 175 12.51 -52.36 10.83
CA HIS A 175 11.96 -53.71 10.85
C HIS A 175 12.58 -54.54 12.00
N GLY A 176 11.73 -55.21 12.78
CA GLY A 176 12.14 -56.01 13.94
C GLY A 176 12.52 -55.18 15.18
N LYS A 177 12.47 -53.84 15.13
CA LYS A 177 12.64 -52.98 16.31
C LYS A 177 11.34 -52.87 17.11
N PRO A 178 11.41 -52.65 18.43
CA PRO A 178 10.24 -52.29 19.21
C PRO A 178 9.62 -50.98 18.70
N ILE A 179 8.30 -50.95 18.54
CA ILE A 179 7.59 -49.74 18.07
C ILE A 179 7.85 -48.52 18.98
N GLU A 180 8.11 -48.72 20.27
CA GLU A 180 8.44 -47.63 21.20
C GLU A 180 9.80 -46.96 20.91
N GLU A 181 10.71 -47.62 20.20
CA GLU A 181 12.01 -47.06 19.81
C GLU A 181 11.89 -46.13 18.58
N VAL A 182 11.01 -46.50 17.63
CA VAL A 182 10.82 -45.78 16.36
C VAL A 182 9.71 -44.73 16.47
N PHE A 183 8.65 -45.03 17.23
CA PHE A 183 7.48 -44.18 17.43
C PHE A 183 7.45 -43.59 18.85
N SER A 184 8.48 -42.80 19.17
CA SER A 184 8.65 -42.17 20.47
C SER A 184 7.74 -40.94 20.64
N ILE A 185 6.49 -41.15 21.05
CA ILE A 185 5.54 -40.07 21.35
C ILE A 185 5.60 -39.62 22.82
N ILE A 186 5.63 -38.31 23.02
CA ILE A 186 5.61 -37.63 24.32
C ILE A 186 4.31 -36.82 24.44
N ASP A 187 3.59 -36.99 25.55
CA ASP A 187 2.52 -36.08 25.97
C ASP A 187 3.16 -34.76 26.39
N GLU A 188 2.88 -33.68 25.66
CA GLU A 188 3.53 -32.39 25.84
C GLU A 188 3.17 -31.76 27.18
N ASP A 189 1.91 -31.87 27.61
CA ASP A 189 1.42 -31.30 28.87
C ASP A 189 1.99 -32.01 30.09
N LYS A 190 2.18 -33.34 29.99
CA LYS A 190 2.65 -34.17 31.12
C LYS A 190 4.14 -34.46 31.08
N GLY A 191 4.82 -34.20 29.96
CA GLY A 191 6.23 -34.49 29.74
C GLY A 191 6.59 -35.98 29.81
N ARG A 192 5.61 -36.89 29.71
CA ARG A 192 5.80 -38.33 29.87
C ARG A 192 5.70 -39.07 28.52
N PRO A 193 6.63 -39.98 28.22
CA PRO A 193 6.55 -40.80 27.01
C PRO A 193 5.43 -41.84 27.13
N LEU A 194 4.64 -42.03 26.05
CA LEU A 194 3.48 -42.93 26.03
C LEU A 194 3.84 -44.41 25.76
N ASN A 195 4.86 -44.92 26.46
CA ASN A 195 5.50 -46.24 26.22
C ASN A 195 4.64 -47.49 26.57
N ARG A 196 3.31 -47.37 26.59
CA ARG A 196 2.38 -48.46 26.92
C ARG A 196 1.12 -48.52 26.04
N ILE A 197 1.00 -47.68 25.00
CA ILE A 197 -0.19 -47.66 24.13
C ILE A 197 -0.40 -49.04 23.49
N VAL A 198 0.64 -49.64 22.93
CA VAL A 198 0.56 -50.94 22.22
C VAL A 198 0.02 -52.04 23.13
N ARG A 199 0.56 -52.19 24.34
CA ARG A 199 0.05 -53.18 25.31
C ARG A 199 -1.41 -52.93 25.72
N ARG A 200 -1.83 -51.65 25.80
CA ARG A 200 -3.19 -51.27 26.18
C ARG A 200 -4.19 -51.58 25.06
N VAL A 201 -3.84 -51.28 23.80
CA VAL A 201 -4.63 -51.62 22.61
C VAL A 201 -4.76 -53.14 22.45
N MET A 202 -3.65 -53.87 22.63
CA MET A 202 -3.61 -55.34 22.54
C MET A 202 -4.47 -56.05 23.59
N ARG A 203 -4.59 -55.48 24.81
CA ARG A 203 -5.45 -56.01 25.88
C ARG A 203 -6.92 -55.67 25.69
N GLY A 204 -7.24 -54.48 25.19
CA GLY A 204 -8.60 -53.95 25.13
C GLY A 204 -9.40 -54.28 23.87
N LYS A 205 -8.75 -54.73 22.78
CA LYS A 205 -9.37 -54.96 21.45
C LYS A 205 -10.10 -53.74 20.84
N CYS A 206 -9.87 -52.52 21.33
CA CYS A 206 -10.46 -51.29 20.80
C CYS A 206 -9.37 -50.32 20.32
N ALA A 207 -9.68 -49.55 19.28
CA ALA A 207 -8.83 -48.45 18.82
C ALA A 207 -8.74 -47.35 19.90
N ILE A 208 -7.56 -46.77 20.07
CA ILE A 208 -7.31 -45.65 20.97
C ILE A 208 -6.97 -44.43 20.10
N ALA A 209 -7.83 -43.42 20.16
CA ALA A 209 -7.53 -42.11 19.62
C ALA A 209 -6.52 -41.40 20.53
N LEU A 210 -5.52 -40.77 19.93
CA LEU A 210 -4.50 -40.00 20.63
C LEU A 210 -4.92 -38.52 20.63
N THR A 211 -5.69 -38.11 21.64
CA THR A 211 -6.42 -36.83 21.67
C THR A 211 -5.73 -35.69 22.42
N SER A 212 -4.58 -35.94 23.04
CA SER A 212 -3.77 -34.92 23.73
C SER A 212 -2.75 -34.29 22.77
N PRO A 213 -2.21 -33.09 23.05
CA PRO A 213 -1.10 -32.52 22.27
C PRO A 213 0.14 -33.42 22.43
N LEU A 214 0.50 -34.08 21.33
CA LEU A 214 1.52 -35.12 21.30
C LEU A 214 2.65 -34.71 20.38
N VAL A 215 3.86 -35.04 20.79
CA VAL A 215 5.07 -34.74 20.05
C VAL A 215 5.82 -36.04 19.78
N LEU A 216 6.00 -36.34 18.49
CA LEU A 216 6.90 -37.38 18.03
C LEU A 216 8.34 -36.85 18.13
N LYS A 217 9.20 -37.61 18.79
CA LYS A 217 10.65 -37.38 18.76
C LYS A 217 11.26 -38.23 17.65
N ALA A 218 11.62 -37.60 16.54
CA ALA A 218 12.28 -38.24 15.41
C ALA A 218 13.71 -38.69 15.77
N ARG A 219 14.27 -39.63 14.99
CA ARG A 219 15.60 -40.24 15.19
C ARG A 219 16.73 -39.21 15.26
N ASN A 220 16.61 -38.12 14.50
CA ASN A 220 17.56 -36.99 14.48
C ASN A 220 17.42 -36.02 15.67
N GLY A 221 16.48 -36.28 16.59
CA GLY A 221 16.20 -35.43 17.75
C GLY A 221 15.17 -34.33 17.52
N LEU A 222 14.67 -34.16 16.29
CA LEU A 222 13.61 -33.20 15.98
C LEU A 222 12.30 -33.61 16.67
N LYS A 223 11.59 -32.62 17.22
CA LYS A 223 10.29 -32.79 17.85
C LYS A 223 9.21 -32.31 16.88
N VAL A 224 8.33 -33.21 16.46
CA VAL A 224 7.26 -32.93 15.48
C VAL A 224 5.91 -33.14 16.16
N PRO A 225 5.00 -32.15 16.17
CA PRO A 225 3.66 -32.35 16.70
C PRO A 225 2.89 -33.34 15.81
N VAL A 226 2.27 -34.35 16.41
CA VAL A 226 1.56 -35.41 15.69
C VAL A 226 0.18 -35.67 16.29
N GLU A 227 -0.80 -35.92 15.43
CA GLU A 227 -2.12 -36.43 15.81
C GLU A 227 -2.29 -37.82 15.19
N GLY A 228 -3.06 -38.71 15.83
CA GLY A 228 -3.21 -40.06 15.30
C GLY A 228 -4.06 -41.01 16.13
N SER A 229 -4.09 -42.26 15.71
CA SER A 229 -4.77 -43.34 16.42
C SER A 229 -4.00 -44.65 16.33
N VAL A 230 -4.19 -45.51 17.33
CA VAL A 230 -3.60 -46.85 17.36
C VAL A 230 -4.70 -47.88 17.51
N ALA A 231 -4.77 -48.85 16.60
CA ALA A 231 -5.81 -49.87 16.53
C ALA A 231 -5.22 -51.29 16.52
N PRO A 232 -5.92 -52.31 17.07
CA PRO A 232 -5.45 -53.69 17.03
C PRO A 232 -5.73 -54.33 15.67
N ILE A 233 -4.78 -55.11 15.16
CA ILE A 233 -4.96 -55.98 13.99
C ILE A 233 -5.55 -57.30 14.49
N ILE A 234 -6.77 -57.65 14.06
CA ILE A 234 -7.48 -58.85 14.55
C ILE A 234 -7.51 -59.92 13.46
N ARG A 235 -7.15 -61.17 13.79
CA ARG A 235 -7.30 -62.34 12.89
C ARG A 235 -8.41 -63.28 13.39
N PRO A 236 -9.18 -63.92 12.49
CA PRO A 236 -10.20 -64.89 12.88
C PRO A 236 -9.59 -66.05 13.69
N GLY A 237 -10.11 -66.30 14.90
CA GLY A 237 -9.66 -67.39 15.78
C GLY A 237 -8.49 -67.10 16.73
N CYS A 238 -7.84 -65.93 16.65
CA CYS A 238 -6.70 -65.55 17.52
C CYS A 238 -7.01 -64.35 18.44
N LYS A 239 -6.32 -64.25 19.59
CA LYS A 239 -6.15 -62.96 20.27
C LYS A 239 -5.27 -62.05 19.38
N ALA A 240 -5.60 -60.75 19.31
CA ALA A 240 -5.09 -59.73 18.37
C ALA A 240 -3.70 -60.01 17.78
N ALA A 241 -3.52 -60.01 16.46
CA ALA A 241 -2.28 -60.39 15.77
C ALA A 241 -1.16 -59.33 15.82
N GLY A 242 -1.48 -58.08 16.18
CA GLY A 242 -0.54 -56.96 16.25
C GLY A 242 -1.28 -55.63 16.39
N VAL A 243 -0.59 -54.50 16.22
CA VAL A 243 -1.23 -53.18 16.17
C VAL A 243 -0.88 -52.44 14.88
N VAL A 244 -1.76 -51.53 14.47
CA VAL A 244 -1.50 -50.51 13.44
C VAL A 244 -1.60 -49.13 14.09
N ALA A 245 -0.59 -48.30 13.90
CA ALA A 245 -0.57 -46.91 14.29
C ALA A 245 -0.64 -46.05 13.03
N VAL A 246 -1.57 -45.10 13.00
CA VAL A 246 -1.72 -44.11 11.94
C VAL A 246 -1.59 -42.73 12.55
N PHE A 247 -0.70 -41.90 12.00
CA PHE A 247 -0.44 -40.56 12.51
C PHE A 247 -0.06 -39.61 11.37
N HIS A 248 -0.33 -38.32 11.56
CA HIS A 248 0.06 -37.29 10.62
C HIS A 248 0.71 -36.11 11.34
N ASP A 249 1.46 -35.31 10.58
CA ASP A 249 2.05 -34.07 11.06
C ASP A 249 0.95 -33.03 11.34
N ALA A 250 0.87 -32.54 12.56
CA ALA A 250 -0.09 -31.52 12.98
C ALA A 250 0.49 -30.09 12.96
N THR A 251 1.68 -29.89 12.39
CA THR A 251 2.40 -28.60 12.39
C THR A 251 1.60 -27.48 11.73
N GLU A 252 0.99 -27.72 10.56
CA GLU A 252 0.21 -26.69 9.86
C GLU A 252 -1.07 -26.33 10.61
N LYS A 253 -1.77 -27.33 11.15
CA LYS A 253 -3.00 -27.14 11.93
C LYS A 253 -2.72 -26.34 13.22
N ARG A 254 -1.61 -26.62 13.90
CA ARG A 254 -1.19 -25.91 15.10
C ARG A 254 -0.73 -24.48 14.80
N LYS A 255 0.07 -24.29 13.73
CA LYS A 255 0.44 -22.94 13.24
C LYS A 255 -0.78 -22.11 12.87
N ALA A 256 -1.80 -22.70 12.24
CA ALA A 256 -3.04 -22.00 11.92
C ALA A 256 -3.82 -21.57 13.17
N HIS A 257 -3.85 -22.41 14.21
CA HIS A 257 -4.49 -22.08 15.48
C HIS A 257 -3.74 -21.00 16.27
N GLU A 258 -2.41 -21.08 16.34
CA GLU A 258 -1.54 -20.07 16.96
C GLU A 258 -1.62 -18.74 16.19
N THR A 259 -1.58 -18.77 14.86
CA THR A 259 -1.77 -17.58 14.01
C THR A 259 -3.13 -16.93 14.24
N LEU A 260 -4.19 -17.74 14.43
CA LEU A 260 -5.53 -17.23 14.74
C LEU A 260 -5.55 -16.53 16.11
N GLN A 261 -5.01 -17.16 17.16
CA GLN A 261 -4.90 -16.57 18.50
C GLN A 261 -4.05 -15.28 18.51
N GLU A 262 -2.90 -15.29 17.84
CA GLU A 262 -2.05 -14.10 17.69
C GLU A 262 -2.78 -12.98 16.94
N SER A 263 -3.55 -13.31 15.88
CA SER A 263 -4.33 -12.33 15.15
C SER A 263 -5.48 -11.73 15.99
N GLU A 264 -6.13 -12.53 16.84
CA GLU A 264 -7.17 -12.08 17.76
C GLU A 264 -6.60 -11.15 18.85
N GLU A 265 -5.47 -11.51 19.46
CA GLU A 265 -4.84 -10.70 20.50
C GLU A 265 -4.26 -9.40 19.91
N LYS A 266 -3.69 -9.47 18.70
CA LYS A 266 -3.22 -8.30 17.96
C LYS A 266 -4.37 -7.35 17.61
N PHE A 267 -5.51 -7.86 17.14
CA PHE A 267 -6.69 -7.04 16.85
C PHE A 267 -7.22 -6.38 18.12
N ARG A 268 -7.30 -7.12 19.24
CA ARG A 268 -7.74 -6.58 20.54
C ARG A 268 -6.84 -5.44 21.01
N ARG A 269 -5.51 -5.60 20.96
CA ARG A 269 -4.55 -4.55 21.38
C ARG A 269 -4.58 -3.32 20.47
N VAL A 270 -4.77 -3.48 19.16
CA VAL A 270 -4.93 -2.35 18.23
C VAL A 270 -6.21 -1.57 18.54
N ALA A 271 -7.32 -2.26 18.78
CA ALA A 271 -8.58 -1.61 19.15
C ALA A 271 -8.48 -0.90 20.51
N GLU A 272 -7.81 -1.50 21.50
CA GLU A 272 -7.64 -0.93 22.85
C GLU A 272 -6.73 0.30 22.89
N SER A 273 -5.68 0.34 22.07
CA SER A 273 -4.71 1.43 22.02
C SER A 273 -5.13 2.60 21.12
N ALA A 274 -6.23 2.47 20.37
CA ALA A 274 -6.72 3.53 19.50
C ALA A 274 -7.07 4.81 20.30
N THR A 275 -6.66 5.96 19.76
CA THR A 275 -6.98 7.28 20.35
C THR A 275 -8.47 7.58 20.25
N ASP A 276 -9.07 7.26 19.11
CA ASP A 276 -10.50 7.41 18.86
C ASP A 276 -11.31 6.41 19.70
N ALA A 277 -12.54 6.79 20.05
CA ALA A 277 -13.44 5.94 20.80
C ALA A 277 -14.05 4.87 19.90
N ILE A 278 -13.82 3.59 20.23
CA ILE A 278 -14.32 2.43 19.50
C ILE A 278 -15.24 1.65 20.43
N LEU A 279 -16.46 1.41 19.98
CA LEU A 279 -17.46 0.63 20.72
C LEU A 279 -18.23 -0.28 19.76
N THR A 280 -18.65 -1.44 20.23
CA THR A 280 -19.51 -2.37 19.48
C THR A 280 -20.78 -2.61 20.27
N ALA A 281 -21.91 -2.72 19.57
CA ALA A 281 -23.19 -3.10 20.15
C ALA A 281 -23.83 -4.27 19.38
N ASP A 282 -24.61 -5.08 20.08
CA ASP A 282 -25.33 -6.24 19.53
C ASP A 282 -26.64 -5.85 18.82
N ALA A 283 -27.37 -6.84 18.30
CA ALA A 283 -28.65 -6.62 17.64
C ALA A 283 -29.73 -5.95 18.52
N ALA A 284 -29.62 -6.04 19.85
CA ALA A 284 -30.53 -5.37 20.78
C ALA A 284 -30.06 -3.95 21.14
N GLY A 285 -28.93 -3.49 20.60
CA GLY A 285 -28.33 -2.19 20.89
C GLY A 285 -27.60 -2.16 22.23
N ARG A 286 -27.26 -3.33 22.80
CA ARG A 286 -26.45 -3.41 24.02
C ARG A 286 -24.98 -3.37 23.65
N ILE A 287 -24.21 -2.54 24.34
CA ILE A 287 -22.78 -2.40 24.11
C ILE A 287 -22.08 -3.69 24.52
N THR A 288 -21.31 -4.31 23.61
CA THR A 288 -20.56 -5.54 23.83
C THR A 288 -19.05 -5.33 23.89
N PHE A 289 -18.56 -4.21 23.33
CA PHE A 289 -17.15 -3.85 23.34
C PHE A 289 -16.98 -2.35 23.58
N TRP A 290 -15.94 -1.99 24.33
CA TRP A 290 -15.64 -0.62 24.75
C TRP A 290 -14.12 -0.45 24.92
N ASN A 291 -13.48 0.38 24.10
CA ASN A 291 -12.03 0.59 24.17
C ASN A 291 -11.62 1.74 25.13
N SER A 292 -10.32 1.89 25.37
CA SER A 292 -9.78 2.96 26.24
C SER A 292 -10.07 4.37 25.71
N GLY A 293 -10.16 4.55 24.38
CA GLY A 293 -10.58 5.80 23.76
C GLY A 293 -12.02 6.19 24.15
N ALA A 294 -12.93 5.21 24.16
CA ALA A 294 -14.32 5.42 24.53
C ALA A 294 -14.48 5.78 26.01
N GLU A 295 -13.65 5.22 26.90
CA GLU A 295 -13.59 5.64 28.31
C GLU A 295 -13.23 7.12 28.46
N ARG A 296 -12.21 7.60 27.72
CA ARG A 296 -11.79 9.01 27.74
C ARG A 296 -12.83 9.96 27.15
N VAL A 297 -13.45 9.57 26.03
CA VAL A 297 -14.41 10.42 25.30
C VAL A 297 -15.76 10.49 26.00
N PHE A 298 -16.28 9.40 26.57
CA PHE A 298 -17.62 9.40 27.17
C PHE A 298 -17.62 9.36 28.71
N GLY A 299 -16.49 9.06 29.35
CA GLY A 299 -16.33 9.07 30.81
C GLY A 299 -16.89 7.83 31.52
N TYR A 300 -17.31 6.80 30.78
CA TYR A 300 -17.74 5.52 31.35
C TYR A 300 -16.62 4.49 31.25
N ARG A 301 -16.40 3.73 32.33
CA ARG A 301 -15.52 2.56 32.27
C ARG A 301 -16.20 1.39 31.55
N ALA A 302 -15.43 0.50 30.94
CA ALA A 302 -15.95 -0.65 30.20
C ALA A 302 -16.87 -1.53 31.06
N ASP A 303 -16.52 -1.76 32.33
CA ASP A 303 -17.31 -2.53 33.31
C ASP A 303 -18.64 -1.86 33.69
N GLU A 304 -18.76 -0.54 33.51
CA GLU A 304 -19.99 0.22 33.79
C GLU A 304 -20.97 0.28 32.61
N ILE A 305 -20.45 0.24 31.38
CA ILE A 305 -21.23 0.53 30.16
C ILE A 305 -21.44 -0.68 29.26
N VAL A 306 -20.60 -1.71 29.33
CA VAL A 306 -20.86 -2.97 28.62
C VAL A 306 -22.16 -3.59 29.16
N GLY A 307 -23.03 -4.04 28.26
CA GLY A 307 -24.39 -4.51 28.52
C GLY A 307 -25.46 -3.41 28.57
N GLN A 308 -25.06 -2.14 28.71
CA GLN A 308 -25.97 -1.00 28.68
C GLN A 308 -26.38 -0.64 27.25
N PRO A 309 -27.54 0.01 27.06
CA PRO A 309 -28.00 0.37 25.74
C PRO A 309 -27.24 1.57 25.14
N LEU A 310 -26.97 1.49 23.84
CA LEU A 310 -26.20 2.47 23.07
C LEU A 310 -26.79 3.90 23.14
N TRP A 311 -28.12 4.05 23.22
CA TRP A 311 -28.78 5.37 23.29
C TRP A 311 -28.50 6.15 24.57
N LYS A 312 -27.86 5.54 25.59
CA LYS A 312 -27.36 6.25 26.77
C LYS A 312 -26.27 7.29 26.42
N LEU A 313 -25.59 7.10 25.30
CA LEU A 313 -24.54 8.00 24.79
C LEU A 313 -25.08 9.12 23.89
N ALA A 314 -26.40 9.20 23.70
CA ALA A 314 -27.04 10.20 22.86
C ALA A 314 -27.97 11.10 23.71
N PRO A 315 -28.01 12.42 23.44
CA PRO A 315 -29.00 13.31 24.03
C PRO A 315 -30.42 12.82 23.77
N GLU A 316 -31.32 13.06 24.72
CA GLU A 316 -32.71 12.57 24.70
C GLU A 316 -33.43 12.90 23.38
N ARG A 317 -33.24 14.12 22.89
CA ARG A 317 -33.80 14.61 21.61
C ARG A 317 -33.39 13.81 20.38
N PHE A 318 -32.28 13.07 20.43
CA PHE A 318 -31.79 12.27 19.31
C PHE A 318 -31.98 10.76 19.50
N ARG A 319 -32.35 10.28 20.70
CA ARG A 319 -32.46 8.84 21.02
C ARG A 319 -33.41 8.08 20.09
N ALA A 320 -34.61 8.62 19.84
CA ALA A 320 -35.59 7.98 18.96
C ALA A 320 -35.08 7.88 17.50
N GLN A 321 -34.43 8.93 17.01
CA GLN A 321 -33.86 8.96 15.67
C GLN A 321 -32.68 7.99 15.52
N HIS A 322 -31.82 7.88 16.54
CA HIS A 322 -30.71 6.93 16.57
C HIS A 322 -31.20 5.49 16.69
N MET A 323 -32.20 5.22 17.51
CA MET A 323 -32.77 3.89 17.68
C MET A 323 -33.45 3.41 16.38
N ASP A 324 -34.23 4.25 15.72
CA ASP A 324 -34.82 3.92 14.42
C ASP A 324 -33.76 3.72 13.33
N ALA A 325 -32.67 4.50 13.34
CA ALA A 325 -31.56 4.32 12.42
C ALA A 325 -30.78 3.01 12.69
N TYR A 326 -30.59 2.67 13.97
CA TYR A 326 -29.90 1.46 14.44
C TYR A 326 -30.69 0.19 14.11
N SER A 327 -31.98 0.15 14.42
CA SER A 327 -32.87 -0.98 14.13
C SER A 327 -32.97 -1.25 12.62
N ARG A 328 -33.10 -0.18 11.81
CA ARG A 328 -33.12 -0.30 10.34
C ARG A 328 -31.79 -0.78 9.76
N ALA A 329 -30.66 -0.39 10.37
CA ALA A 329 -29.33 -0.81 9.97
C ALA A 329 -29.05 -2.30 10.22
N LEU A 330 -29.52 -2.83 11.35
CA LEU A 330 -29.39 -4.25 11.71
C LEU A 330 -30.28 -5.14 10.84
N ILE A 331 -31.56 -4.77 10.65
CA ILE A 331 -32.52 -5.55 9.86
C ILE A 331 -32.13 -5.61 8.37
N ALA A 332 -31.51 -4.56 7.82
CA ALA A 332 -31.08 -4.53 6.43
C ALA A 332 -29.76 -5.27 6.16
N GLY A 333 -29.09 -5.81 7.19
CA GLY A 333 -27.72 -6.35 7.10
C GLY A 333 -26.69 -5.31 6.63
N LYS A 334 -27.06 -4.03 6.67
CA LYS A 334 -26.29 -2.88 6.19
C LYS A 334 -26.73 -1.63 6.93
N LEU A 335 -25.77 -0.96 7.54
CA LEU A 335 -25.83 0.49 7.64
C LEU A 335 -25.78 1.03 6.20
N LYS A 336 -26.86 1.68 5.73
CA LYS A 336 -26.71 2.82 4.80
C LYS A 336 -26.03 3.95 5.59
N SER A 337 -24.82 3.73 6.09
CA SER A 337 -23.94 4.81 6.46
C SER A 337 -23.54 5.44 5.15
N ASN A 338 -23.91 6.70 4.94
CA ASN A 338 -23.17 7.54 4.01
C ASN A 338 -21.68 7.31 4.25
N GLN A 339 -20.89 7.26 3.19
CA GLN A 339 -19.43 7.07 3.20
C GLN A 339 -18.68 8.27 3.82
N TYR A 340 -19.28 8.98 4.77
CA TYR A 340 -18.72 10.13 5.46
C TYR A 340 -18.97 10.00 6.96
N PRO A 341 -17.94 10.27 7.80
CA PRO A 341 -18.17 10.48 9.22
C PRO A 341 -19.24 11.56 9.41
N ARG A 342 -20.25 11.29 10.25
CA ARG A 342 -21.34 12.24 10.49
C ARG A 342 -21.02 13.06 11.74
N GLU A 343 -20.93 14.37 11.60
CA GLU A 343 -20.91 15.27 12.76
C GLU A 343 -22.28 15.22 13.47
N THR A 344 -22.25 14.93 14.77
CA THR A 344 -23.42 14.87 15.64
C THR A 344 -23.01 15.18 17.09
N VAL A 345 -23.89 14.93 18.05
CA VAL A 345 -23.67 15.24 19.46
C VAL A 345 -23.73 13.97 20.30
N GLY A 346 -22.67 13.73 21.06
CA GLY A 346 -22.58 12.66 22.06
C GLY A 346 -22.86 13.21 23.46
N LEU A 347 -23.36 12.35 24.35
CA LEU A 347 -23.62 12.66 25.75
C LEU A 347 -22.63 11.91 26.66
N ARG A 348 -21.89 12.66 27.47
CA ARG A 348 -20.95 12.12 28.47
C ARG A 348 -21.67 11.69 29.76
N LYS A 349 -20.97 10.93 30.62
CA LYS A 349 -21.45 10.51 31.95
C LYS A 349 -21.81 11.68 32.87
N ASP A 350 -21.11 12.81 32.74
CA ASP A 350 -21.33 14.04 33.51
C ASP A 350 -22.53 14.86 33.02
N GLY A 351 -23.21 14.42 31.95
CA GLY A 351 -24.33 15.11 31.32
C GLY A 351 -23.93 16.16 30.29
N ASN A 352 -22.64 16.38 30.04
CA ASN A 352 -22.17 17.33 29.04
C ASN A 352 -22.30 16.77 27.63
N GLU A 353 -22.69 17.65 26.72
CA GLU A 353 -22.77 17.36 25.30
C GLU A 353 -21.44 17.68 24.60
N ILE A 354 -20.98 16.74 23.79
CA ILE A 354 -19.76 16.89 22.99
C ILE A 354 -20.06 16.78 21.51
N ALA A 355 -19.38 17.62 20.72
CA ALA A 355 -19.43 17.53 19.28
C ALA A 355 -18.60 16.31 18.87
N ILE A 356 -19.26 15.33 18.27
CA ILE A 356 -18.62 14.09 17.85
C ILE A 356 -18.76 13.88 16.36
N GLU A 357 -17.74 13.27 15.78
CA GLU A 357 -17.75 12.73 14.43
C GLU A 357 -17.90 11.22 14.54
N LEU A 358 -19.03 10.70 14.03
CA LEU A 358 -19.46 9.31 14.20
C LEU A 358 -19.41 8.54 12.88
N SER A 359 -18.68 7.43 12.87
CA SER A 359 -18.66 6.45 11.77
C SER A 359 -19.12 5.10 12.29
N MET A 360 -20.04 4.43 11.59
CA MET A 360 -20.61 3.16 12.04
C MET A 360 -20.54 2.09 10.94
N SER A 361 -20.22 0.86 11.30
CA SER A 361 -20.21 -0.30 10.42
C SER A 361 -20.98 -1.47 11.05
N VAL A 362 -21.74 -2.21 10.24
CA VAL A 362 -22.43 -3.45 10.67
C VAL A 362 -21.67 -4.64 10.11
N TRP A 363 -21.49 -5.67 10.94
CA TRP A 363 -20.92 -6.95 10.54
C TRP A 363 -21.68 -8.09 11.21
N GLN A 364 -21.49 -9.31 10.70
CA GLN A 364 -22.21 -10.49 11.16
C GLN A 364 -21.20 -11.56 11.62
N LEU A 365 -21.48 -12.20 12.75
CA LEU A 365 -20.69 -13.31 13.28
C LEU A 365 -21.64 -14.40 13.80
N SER A 366 -21.47 -15.63 13.32
CA SER A 366 -22.28 -16.79 13.71
C SER A 366 -23.81 -16.57 13.63
N GLY A 367 -24.26 -15.82 12.63
CA GLY A 367 -25.67 -15.49 12.44
C GLY A 367 -26.15 -14.24 13.19
N ALA A 368 -25.43 -13.75 14.21
CA ALA A 368 -25.77 -12.54 14.97
C ALA A 368 -25.16 -11.27 14.33
N PHE A 369 -25.92 -10.19 14.33
CA PHE A 369 -25.47 -8.89 13.82
C PHE A 369 -24.86 -8.03 14.94
N TYR A 370 -23.76 -7.38 14.60
CA TYR A 370 -23.03 -6.44 15.46
C TYR A 370 -22.83 -5.12 14.73
N CYS A 371 -22.85 -4.02 15.47
CA CYS A 371 -22.58 -2.69 14.96
C CYS A 371 -21.39 -2.09 15.70
N THR A 372 -20.31 -1.76 14.99
CA THR A 372 -19.16 -1.05 15.56
C THR A 372 -19.20 0.42 15.18
N ALA A 373 -19.05 1.29 16.17
CA ALA A 373 -18.98 2.72 16.00
C ALA A 373 -17.57 3.21 16.36
N ILE A 374 -17.01 4.06 15.50
CA ILE A 374 -15.81 4.86 15.76
C ILE A 374 -16.29 6.29 15.97
N VAL A 375 -15.92 6.87 17.10
CA VAL A 375 -16.32 8.21 17.54
C VAL A 375 -15.07 9.04 17.79
N ARG A 376 -14.99 10.18 17.11
CA ARG A 376 -13.94 11.18 17.33
C ARG A 376 -14.54 12.43 17.95
N ASP A 377 -13.91 12.94 19.00
CA ASP A 377 -14.27 14.23 19.60
C ASP A 377 -13.73 15.36 18.71
N ILE A 378 -14.61 16.27 18.26
CA ILE A 378 -14.29 17.40 17.39
C ILE A 378 -14.55 18.76 18.06
N SER A 379 -14.72 18.78 19.39
CA SER A 379 -15.03 20.01 20.13
C SER A 379 -13.95 21.10 19.96
N ASP A 380 -12.66 20.74 19.91
CA ASP A 380 -11.57 21.72 19.73
C ASP A 380 -11.53 22.28 18.30
N ARG A 381 -11.87 21.45 17.29
CA ARG A 381 -12.00 21.90 15.90
C ARG A 381 -13.11 22.95 15.78
N LYS A 382 -14.29 22.68 16.36
CA LYS A 382 -15.43 23.61 16.33
C LYS A 382 -15.17 24.92 17.07
N ARG A 383 -14.46 24.89 18.21
CA ARG A 383 -14.06 26.11 18.92
C ARG A 383 -13.11 26.98 18.10
N SER A 384 -12.18 26.35 17.39
CA SER A 384 -11.22 27.05 16.52
C SER A 384 -11.91 27.67 15.30
N GLU A 385 -12.85 26.96 14.67
CA GLU A 385 -13.65 27.47 13.55
C GLU A 385 -14.50 28.69 13.96
N LEU A 386 -15.13 28.66 15.14
CA LEU A 386 -15.91 29.78 15.66
C LEU A 386 -15.04 31.01 15.96
N ALA A 387 -13.88 30.82 16.61
CA ALA A 387 -12.96 31.93 16.90
C ALA A 387 -12.43 32.61 15.63
N LEU A 388 -12.16 31.82 14.57
CA LEU A 388 -11.75 32.33 13.26
C LEU A 388 -12.86 33.16 12.60
N LEU A 389 -14.12 32.73 12.70
CA LEU A 389 -15.26 33.45 12.15
C LEU A 389 -15.49 34.79 12.89
N GLU A 390 -15.40 34.78 14.22
CA GLU A 390 -15.52 35.99 15.05
C GLU A 390 -14.40 37.01 14.75
N SER A 391 -13.15 36.54 14.63
CA SER A 391 -12.03 37.39 14.25
C SER A 391 -12.21 38.01 12.85
N ARG A 392 -12.80 37.27 11.90
CA ARG A 392 -13.03 37.76 10.53
C ARG A 392 -14.11 38.84 10.48
N ILE A 393 -15.18 38.68 11.26
CA ILE A 393 -16.25 39.68 11.36
C ILE A 393 -15.75 40.95 12.05
N ALA A 394 -14.93 40.83 13.11
CA ALA A 394 -14.34 41.97 13.80
C ALA A 394 -13.39 42.78 12.89
N LEU A 395 -12.57 42.09 12.09
CA LEU A 395 -11.63 42.72 11.16
C LEU A 395 -12.38 43.50 10.06
N GLN A 396 -13.44 42.93 9.50
CA GLN A 396 -14.26 43.59 8.48
C GLN A 396 -14.89 44.88 9.03
N LYS A 397 -15.46 44.83 10.24
CA LYS A 397 -16.08 46.01 10.87
C LYS A 397 -15.08 47.14 11.14
N SER A 398 -13.85 46.80 11.57
CA SER A 398 -12.79 47.80 11.78
C SER A 398 -12.29 48.41 10.45
N HIS A 399 -12.31 47.63 9.37
CA HIS A 399 -11.91 48.11 8.04
C HIS A 399 -12.91 49.12 7.49
N ASP A 400 -14.21 48.79 7.55
CA ASP A 400 -15.29 49.67 7.06
C ASP A 400 -15.34 51.00 7.85
N GLU A 401 -15.09 51.00 9.17
CA GLU A 401 -14.99 52.22 9.98
C GLU A 401 -13.77 53.10 9.64
N LEU A 402 -12.65 52.50 9.22
CA LEU A 402 -11.45 53.22 8.82
C LEU A 402 -11.63 53.89 7.47
N GLU A 403 -12.24 53.22 6.48
CA GLU A 403 -12.51 53.82 5.17
C GLU A 403 -13.38 55.07 5.28
N LEU A 404 -14.46 54.99 6.07
CA LEU A 404 -15.40 56.11 6.27
C LEU A 404 -14.72 57.31 6.94
N ARG A 405 -13.79 57.07 7.86
CA ARG A 405 -13.02 58.11 8.57
C ARG A 405 -11.94 58.72 7.68
N VAL A 406 -11.31 57.94 6.81
CA VAL A 406 -10.37 58.43 5.79
C VAL A 406 -11.10 59.33 4.81
N GLU A 407 -12.26 58.93 4.32
CA GLU A 407 -13.02 59.72 3.35
C GLU A 407 -13.48 61.08 3.91
N GLN A 408 -13.98 61.12 5.16
CA GLN A 408 -14.32 62.36 5.86
C GLN A 408 -13.11 63.29 6.03
N ARG A 409 -11.97 62.77 6.50
CA ARG A 409 -10.75 63.58 6.71
C ARG A 409 -10.17 64.12 5.40
N THR A 410 -10.24 63.33 4.33
CA THR A 410 -9.72 63.74 3.02
C THR A 410 -10.55 64.89 2.42
N SER A 411 -11.87 64.89 2.67
CA SER A 411 -12.78 65.95 2.24
C SER A 411 -12.59 67.26 3.03
N GLU A 412 -12.39 67.17 4.35
CA GLU A 412 -12.10 68.33 5.20
C GLU A 412 -10.76 68.99 4.83
N LEU A 413 -9.73 68.18 4.60
CA LEU A 413 -8.40 68.68 4.25
C LEU A 413 -8.39 69.40 2.89
N ARG A 414 -9.09 68.86 1.88
CA ARG A 414 -9.22 69.50 0.56
C ARG A 414 -9.90 70.87 0.62
N LYS A 415 -10.94 71.02 1.46
CA LYS A 415 -11.64 72.31 1.65
C LYS A 415 -10.80 73.35 2.39
N ALA A 416 -9.90 72.92 3.28
CA ALA A 416 -8.98 73.79 4.00
C ALA A 416 -7.83 74.28 3.10
N VAL A 417 -7.27 73.38 2.27
CA VAL A 417 -6.21 73.71 1.30
C VAL A 417 -6.67 74.75 0.28
N TRP A 418 -7.84 74.56 -0.32
CA TRP A 418 -8.38 75.48 -1.32
C TRP A 418 -8.64 76.90 -0.80
N ARG A 419 -9.01 77.05 0.49
CA ARG A 419 -9.28 78.35 1.12
C ARG A 419 -7.98 79.12 1.40
N LEU A 420 -6.92 78.42 1.78
CA LEU A 420 -5.59 78.99 2.02
C LEU A 420 -4.89 79.42 0.71
N GLU A 421 -5.10 78.68 -0.37
CA GLU A 421 -4.54 79.00 -1.69
C GLU A 421 -5.08 80.32 -2.27
N GLN A 422 -6.36 80.63 -2.04
CA GLN A 422 -7.02 81.86 -2.51
C GLN A 422 -6.54 83.11 -1.75
N GLU A 423 -6.22 82.98 -0.46
CA GLU A 423 -5.87 84.11 0.41
C GLU A 423 -4.38 84.50 0.29
N VAL A 424 -3.50 83.53 0.03
CA VAL A 424 -2.06 83.74 -0.20
C VAL A 424 -1.79 84.39 -1.58
N ALA A 425 -2.61 84.10 -2.59
CA ALA A 425 -2.41 84.58 -3.96
C ALA A 425 -2.60 86.10 -4.12
N SER A 426 -3.51 86.73 -3.36
CA SER A 426 -3.90 88.14 -3.56
C SER A 426 -3.01 89.14 -2.81
N ARG A 427 -2.55 88.80 -1.59
CA ARG A 427 -1.73 89.70 -0.76
C ARG A 427 -0.24 89.70 -1.13
N ALA A 428 0.22 88.64 -1.79
CA ALA A 428 1.62 88.46 -2.19
C ALA A 428 2.00 89.14 -3.53
N MET A 429 1.05 89.70 -4.30
CA MET A 429 1.36 90.20 -5.65
C MET A 429 1.89 91.64 -5.72
N LEU A 430 1.46 92.57 -4.85
CA LEU A 430 1.80 94.00 -5.00
C LEU A 430 2.97 94.51 -4.12
N GLU A 431 3.08 94.08 -2.85
CA GLU A 431 4.22 94.45 -2.00
C GLU A 431 5.49 93.66 -2.34
N ALA A 432 5.32 92.51 -2.97
CA ALA A 432 6.41 91.63 -3.31
C ALA A 432 7.12 92.07 -4.59
N GLU A 433 6.48 92.74 -5.56
CA GLU A 433 7.18 93.10 -6.80
C GLU A 433 8.34 94.09 -6.57
N LEU A 434 8.18 95.03 -5.63
CA LEU A 434 9.19 96.05 -5.33
C LEU A 434 10.22 95.60 -4.26
N ARG A 435 9.81 94.88 -3.20
CA ARG A 435 10.74 94.29 -2.21
C ARG A 435 11.40 92.99 -2.68
N MET A 436 10.79 92.22 -3.58
CA MET A 436 11.39 91.00 -4.13
C MET A 436 12.52 91.30 -5.10
N SER A 437 12.58 92.41 -5.83
CA SER A 437 13.72 92.65 -6.74
C SER A 437 15.04 92.84 -5.95
N GLU A 438 15.03 93.73 -4.94
CA GLU A 438 16.20 94.02 -4.09
C GLU A 438 16.45 92.94 -3.02
N GLY A 439 15.39 92.39 -2.44
CA GLY A 439 15.44 91.31 -1.44
C GLY A 439 15.78 89.95 -2.05
N ARG A 440 15.30 89.60 -3.27
CA ARG A 440 15.66 88.34 -3.93
C ARG A 440 17.14 88.29 -4.22
N TYR A 441 17.78 89.37 -4.70
CA TYR A 441 19.22 89.31 -4.99
C TYR A 441 20.03 89.06 -3.70
N ARG A 442 19.84 89.84 -2.63
CA ARG A 442 20.56 89.64 -1.37
C ARG A 442 20.24 88.31 -0.70
N THR A 443 18.99 87.85 -0.75
CA THR A 443 18.57 86.57 -0.14
C THR A 443 19.05 85.38 -0.96
N LEU A 444 18.92 85.40 -2.29
CA LEU A 444 19.41 84.33 -3.17
C LEU A 444 20.94 84.26 -3.18
N PHE A 445 21.64 85.40 -3.14
CA PHE A 445 23.09 85.44 -3.06
C PHE A 445 23.60 84.88 -1.72
N ALA A 446 22.99 85.28 -0.59
CA ALA A 446 23.39 84.83 0.74
C ALA A 446 22.93 83.40 1.08
N ALA A 447 21.75 82.97 0.63
CA ALA A 447 21.20 81.63 0.90
C ALA A 447 21.59 80.59 -0.16
N ALA A 448 22.32 80.98 -1.22
CA ALA A 448 22.83 80.02 -2.19
C ALA A 448 23.80 79.04 -1.52
N PRO A 449 23.56 77.71 -1.63
CA PRO A 449 24.44 76.70 -1.04
C PRO A 449 25.77 76.57 -1.78
N ALA A 450 25.88 77.13 -3.00
CA ALA A 450 27.13 77.24 -3.74
C ALA A 450 27.87 78.53 -3.36
N GLY A 451 29.20 78.47 -3.27
CA GLY A 451 30.02 79.65 -3.05
C GLY A 451 30.01 80.55 -4.30
N ILE A 452 29.67 81.82 -4.17
CA ILE A 452 29.64 82.77 -5.28
C ILE A 452 30.65 83.89 -5.01
N ALA A 453 31.50 84.17 -5.98
CA ALA A 453 32.40 85.33 -5.99
C ALA A 453 32.23 86.14 -7.27
N VAL A 454 32.19 87.46 -7.14
CA VAL A 454 32.36 88.42 -8.22
C VAL A 454 33.76 89.00 -8.09
N THR A 455 34.56 88.89 -9.15
CA THR A 455 35.96 89.33 -9.18
C THR A 455 36.23 90.22 -10.40
N ASN A 456 37.27 91.04 -10.37
CA ASN A 456 37.82 91.63 -11.60
C ASN A 456 38.72 90.62 -12.35
N VAL A 457 39.24 91.02 -13.50
CA VAL A 457 40.09 90.14 -14.34
C VAL A 457 41.46 89.86 -13.72
N GLU A 458 41.90 90.70 -12.77
CA GLU A 458 43.10 90.56 -11.94
C GLU A 458 42.91 89.62 -10.72
N GLY A 459 41.66 89.25 -10.40
CA GLY A 459 41.30 88.30 -9.35
C GLY A 459 41.01 88.91 -7.98
N GLU A 460 40.85 90.22 -7.86
CA GLU A 460 40.39 90.89 -6.65
C GLU A 460 38.89 90.63 -6.45
N ILE A 461 38.49 90.27 -5.22
CA ILE A 461 37.11 89.93 -4.90
C ILE A 461 36.30 91.19 -4.64
N LEU A 462 35.36 91.49 -5.53
CA LEU A 462 34.44 92.63 -5.41
C LEU A 462 33.25 92.29 -4.51
N ASP A 463 32.76 91.05 -4.60
CA ASP A 463 31.72 90.55 -3.71
C ASP A 463 31.77 89.04 -3.55
N ALA A 464 31.38 88.52 -2.40
CA ALA A 464 31.32 87.08 -2.14
C ALA A 464 30.18 86.75 -1.17
N ASN A 465 29.58 85.57 -1.32
CA ASN A 465 28.53 85.12 -0.42
C ASN A 465 29.08 84.36 0.81
N ALA A 466 28.21 84.16 1.81
CA ALA A 466 28.54 83.45 3.04
C ALA A 466 29.03 82.01 2.77
N ALA A 467 28.40 81.29 1.85
CA ALA A 467 28.78 79.93 1.49
C ALA A 467 30.22 79.84 0.96
N LEU A 468 30.68 80.79 0.14
CA LEU A 468 32.08 80.80 -0.32
C LEU A 468 33.06 81.05 0.84
N CYS A 469 32.68 81.95 1.74
CA CYS A 469 33.50 82.28 2.91
C CYS A 469 33.64 81.06 3.84
N GLU A 470 32.55 80.33 4.09
CA GLU A 470 32.55 79.07 4.84
C GLU A 470 33.39 77.98 4.15
N MET A 471 33.25 77.81 2.83
CA MET A 471 34.04 76.84 2.07
C MET A 471 35.54 77.13 2.14
N LEU A 472 35.94 78.40 2.08
CA LEU A 472 37.36 78.80 2.14
C LEU A 472 37.88 78.98 3.58
N GLY A 473 37.02 78.99 4.59
CA GLY A 473 37.38 79.20 5.99
C GLY A 473 37.81 80.64 6.29
N ILE A 474 37.12 81.63 5.69
CA ILE A 474 37.42 83.06 5.80
C ILE A 474 36.21 83.84 6.33
N GLU A 475 36.44 85.01 6.94
CA GLU A 475 35.37 85.88 7.45
C GLU A 475 34.87 86.85 6.37
N LEU A 476 33.55 87.05 6.31
CA LEU A 476 32.88 87.88 5.30
C LEU A 476 33.35 89.35 5.33
N ALA A 477 33.69 89.88 6.51
CA ALA A 477 34.10 91.29 6.69
C ALA A 477 35.43 91.65 6.00
N GLY A 478 36.30 90.66 5.74
CA GLY A 478 37.62 90.86 5.13
C GLY A 478 37.75 90.31 3.70
N VAL A 479 36.67 89.78 3.12
CA VAL A 479 36.75 89.05 1.84
C VAL A 479 37.13 89.96 0.66
N ARG A 480 36.77 91.25 0.70
CA ARG A 480 37.04 92.22 -0.38
C ARG A 480 38.49 92.68 -0.48
N GLU A 481 39.30 92.41 0.53
CA GLU A 481 40.74 92.72 0.55
C GLU A 481 41.59 91.54 0.06
N MET A 482 40.96 90.42 -0.29
CA MET A 482 41.64 89.19 -0.70
C MET A 482 41.65 89.01 -2.23
N ASN A 483 42.68 88.32 -2.72
CA ASN A 483 42.75 87.89 -4.13
C ASN A 483 42.40 86.40 -4.24
N ILE A 484 41.45 86.07 -5.11
CA ILE A 484 40.93 84.71 -5.29
C ILE A 484 42.01 83.71 -5.73
N CYS A 485 43.10 84.16 -6.35
CA CYS A 485 44.19 83.30 -6.81
C CYS A 485 44.93 82.61 -5.67
N SER A 486 44.90 83.17 -4.46
CA SER A 486 45.55 82.59 -3.27
C SER A 486 44.91 81.28 -2.79
N PHE A 487 43.67 81.01 -3.20
CA PHE A 487 42.91 79.82 -2.80
C PHE A 487 43.02 78.66 -3.81
N TYR A 488 43.76 78.81 -4.90
CA TYR A 488 44.02 77.71 -5.83
C TYR A 488 45.24 76.92 -5.36
N ALA A 489 45.08 75.62 -5.10
CA ALA A 489 46.21 74.74 -4.75
C ALA A 489 47.25 74.67 -5.87
N ASN A 490 46.82 74.89 -7.12
CA ASN A 490 47.68 75.02 -8.29
C ASN A 490 47.33 76.28 -9.10
N VAL A 491 48.19 77.28 -9.06
CA VAL A 491 48.01 78.57 -9.77
C VAL A 491 47.91 78.38 -11.29
N ALA A 492 48.46 77.30 -11.85
CA ALA A 492 48.31 77.00 -13.27
C ALA A 492 46.85 76.72 -13.66
N ASP A 493 46.03 76.21 -12.75
CA ASP A 493 44.62 75.90 -12.98
C ASP A 493 43.81 77.17 -13.18
N ARG A 494 44.09 78.22 -12.40
CA ARG A 494 43.50 79.55 -12.59
C ARG A 494 43.86 80.14 -13.95
N ARG A 495 45.12 80.02 -14.39
CA ARG A 495 45.55 80.50 -15.72
C ARG A 495 44.83 79.74 -16.84
N ARG A 496 44.64 78.43 -16.70
CA ARG A 496 43.88 77.60 -17.66
C ARG A 496 42.41 78.02 -17.71
N LEU A 497 41.80 78.24 -16.55
CA LEU A 497 40.41 78.70 -16.43
C LEU A 497 40.21 80.08 -17.10
N LEU A 498 41.09 81.05 -16.84
CA LEU A 498 41.02 82.39 -17.45
C LEU A 498 41.22 82.37 -18.97
N LYS A 499 42.09 81.51 -19.49
CA LYS A 499 42.26 81.34 -20.96
C LYS A 499 41.01 80.75 -21.60
N ARG A 500 40.37 79.77 -20.94
CA ARG A 500 39.14 79.15 -21.43
C ARG A 500 37.99 80.15 -21.46
N VAL A 501 37.76 80.92 -20.38
CA VAL A 501 36.65 81.87 -20.36
C VAL A 501 36.80 83.00 -21.37
N ARG A 502 38.03 83.46 -21.67
CA ARG A 502 38.27 84.46 -22.73
C ARG A 502 37.92 83.95 -24.13
N ARG A 503 38.01 82.64 -24.35
CA ARG A 503 37.68 82.00 -25.63
C ARG A 503 36.19 81.65 -25.73
N GLU A 504 35.64 81.13 -24.63
CA GLU A 504 34.31 80.48 -24.59
C GLU A 504 33.22 81.41 -24.01
N GLY A 505 33.59 82.52 -23.38
CA GLY A 505 32.68 83.45 -22.68
C GLY A 505 32.16 82.93 -21.34
N ILE A 506 31.88 81.62 -21.25
CA ILE A 506 31.48 80.90 -20.04
C ILE A 506 32.23 79.58 -19.99
N VAL A 507 32.75 79.22 -18.81
CA VAL A 507 33.32 77.90 -18.53
C VAL A 507 32.47 77.24 -17.46
N GLU A 508 31.99 76.04 -17.74
CA GLU A 508 31.23 75.22 -16.82
C GLU A 508 32.05 74.00 -16.40
N ASP A 509 31.73 73.45 -15.23
CA ASP A 509 32.29 72.21 -14.69
C ASP A 509 33.82 72.13 -14.72
N PHE A 510 34.50 73.24 -14.42
CA PHE A 510 35.95 73.24 -14.30
C PHE A 510 36.36 72.72 -12.93
N GLU A 511 36.73 71.44 -12.86
CA GLU A 511 37.21 70.82 -11.64
C GLU A 511 38.63 71.25 -11.30
N THR A 512 38.84 71.69 -10.07
CA THR A 512 40.17 72.06 -9.55
C THR A 512 40.24 71.76 -8.05
N ARG A 513 41.46 71.78 -7.50
CA ARG A 513 41.66 71.77 -6.05
C ARG A 513 41.80 73.18 -5.53
N LEU A 514 40.96 73.51 -4.55
CA LEU A 514 41.05 74.75 -3.79
C LEU A 514 41.60 74.46 -2.40
N GLN A 515 42.26 75.44 -1.82
CA GLN A 515 42.85 75.36 -0.50
C GLN A 515 42.10 76.31 0.44
N ARG A 516 41.74 75.81 1.63
CA ARG A 516 41.15 76.59 2.71
C ARG A 516 42.24 77.39 3.42
N ARG A 517 41.87 78.44 4.18
CA ARG A 517 42.82 79.29 4.92
C ARG A 517 43.71 78.53 5.91
N ASN A 518 43.22 77.42 6.47
CA ASN A 518 43.96 76.54 7.38
C ASN A 518 44.90 75.55 6.65
N GLY A 519 44.99 75.62 5.33
CA GLY A 519 45.87 74.81 4.49
C GLY A 519 45.25 73.51 3.97
N THR A 520 44.03 73.13 4.37
CA THR A 520 43.39 71.90 3.87
C THR A 520 42.87 72.08 2.44
N GLU A 521 43.01 71.05 1.61
CA GLU A 521 42.51 71.07 0.23
C GLU A 521 41.11 70.45 0.15
N PHE A 522 40.30 70.91 -0.80
CA PHE A 522 39.03 70.29 -1.19
C PHE A 522 38.83 70.34 -2.71
N SER A 523 38.06 69.40 -3.25
CA SER A 523 37.72 69.36 -4.67
C SER A 523 36.57 70.32 -4.94
N ALA A 524 36.76 71.24 -5.90
CA ALA A 524 35.75 72.21 -6.29
C ALA A 524 35.43 72.12 -7.78
N SER A 525 34.14 72.15 -8.12
CA SER A 525 33.69 72.44 -9.49
C SER A 525 33.43 73.95 -9.63
N LEU A 526 34.07 74.56 -10.61
CA LEU A 526 33.97 75.99 -10.89
C LEU A 526 33.16 76.24 -12.16
N ARG A 527 32.16 77.13 -12.05
CA ARG A 527 31.52 77.78 -13.19
C ARG A 527 31.92 79.23 -13.23
N LEU A 528 32.56 79.68 -14.30
CA LEU A 528 33.06 81.03 -14.48
C LEU A 528 32.40 81.68 -15.70
N SER A 529 31.75 82.83 -15.52
CA SER A 529 31.23 83.63 -16.63
C SER A 529 31.81 85.05 -16.61
N SER A 530 32.07 85.59 -17.80
CA SER A 530 32.39 87.01 -17.95
C SER A 530 31.09 87.81 -18.12
N ILE A 531 30.95 88.88 -17.34
CA ILE A 531 29.80 89.78 -17.32
C ILE A 531 30.30 91.21 -17.56
N ARG A 532 29.64 91.93 -18.47
CA ARG A 532 29.91 93.36 -18.69
C ARG A 532 28.91 94.21 -17.93
N MET A 533 29.41 95.04 -17.01
CA MET A 533 28.62 96.08 -16.36
C MET A 533 29.20 97.45 -16.74
N GLY A 534 28.49 98.19 -17.59
CA GLY A 534 29.00 99.44 -18.17
C GLY A 534 30.27 99.20 -18.99
N GLN A 535 31.39 99.83 -18.61
CA GLN A 535 32.70 99.67 -19.27
C GLN A 535 33.63 98.66 -18.57
N GLN A 536 33.22 98.03 -17.46
CA GLN A 536 34.03 97.07 -16.72
C GLN A 536 33.63 95.62 -17.01
N GLU A 537 34.64 94.77 -17.20
CA GLU A 537 34.50 93.32 -17.33
C GLU A 537 34.71 92.67 -15.96
N LEU A 538 33.67 91.98 -15.47
CA LEU A 538 33.66 91.28 -14.20
C LEU A 538 33.54 89.77 -14.42
N LEU A 539 34.13 89.01 -13.52
CA LEU A 539 34.09 87.55 -13.53
C LEU A 539 33.23 87.04 -12.38
N LEU A 540 32.10 86.43 -12.72
CA LEU A 540 31.25 85.71 -11.77
C LEU A 540 31.71 84.26 -11.69
N THR A 541 32.18 83.85 -10.52
CA THR A 541 32.61 82.48 -10.22
C THR A 541 31.61 81.83 -9.27
N ILE A 542 31.06 80.69 -9.65
CA ILE A 542 30.30 79.80 -8.76
C ILE A 542 31.20 78.61 -8.44
N VAL A 543 31.35 78.32 -7.15
CA VAL A 543 32.19 77.28 -6.56
C VAL A 543 31.29 76.28 -5.86
N THR A 544 31.37 75.03 -6.26
CA THR A 544 30.66 73.94 -5.57
C THR A 544 31.70 73.00 -4.97
N ASP A 545 31.67 72.77 -3.66
CA ASP A 545 32.44 71.70 -3.03
C ASP A 545 31.87 70.36 -3.49
N ILE A 546 32.61 69.68 -4.37
CA ILE A 546 32.23 68.38 -4.92
C ILE A 546 32.93 67.23 -4.20
N THR A 547 33.64 67.48 -3.10
CA THR A 547 34.39 66.44 -2.38
C THR A 547 33.48 65.29 -1.94
N HIS A 548 32.32 65.61 -1.35
CA HIS A 548 31.31 64.62 -0.98
C HIS A 548 30.62 64.00 -2.20
N LYS A 549 30.45 64.77 -3.28
CA LYS A 549 29.85 64.29 -4.54
C LYS A 549 30.75 63.25 -5.22
N GLN A 550 32.04 63.54 -5.39
CA GLN A 550 33.02 62.63 -5.97
C GLN A 550 33.21 61.37 -5.12
N ALA A 551 33.18 61.49 -3.78
CA ALA A 551 33.20 60.34 -2.88
C ALA A 551 31.94 59.47 -3.05
N ALA A 552 30.76 60.08 -3.16
CA ALA A 552 29.50 59.39 -3.41
C ALA A 552 29.45 58.75 -4.82
N GLU A 553 29.97 59.40 -5.85
CA GLU A 553 30.07 58.86 -7.21
C GLU A 553 31.01 57.64 -7.25
N ARG A 554 32.18 57.72 -6.62
CA ARG A 554 33.10 56.57 -6.49
C ARG A 554 32.48 55.41 -5.70
N HIS A 555 31.65 55.72 -4.70
CA HIS A 555 30.88 54.75 -3.92
C HIS A 555 29.81 54.06 -4.77
N ILE A 556 29.00 54.83 -5.52
CA ILE A 556 27.97 54.33 -6.43
C ILE A 556 28.60 53.49 -7.55
N GLN A 557 29.68 53.98 -8.17
CA GLN A 557 30.38 53.27 -9.23
C GLN A 557 30.96 51.93 -8.73
N GLY A 558 31.52 51.92 -7.52
CA GLY A 558 32.01 50.67 -6.91
C GLY A 558 30.91 49.65 -6.63
N ILE A 559 29.72 50.09 -6.19
CA ILE A 559 28.56 49.21 -6.02
C ILE A 559 28.07 48.68 -7.38
N ALA A 560 28.00 49.54 -8.40
CA ALA A 560 27.59 49.15 -9.74
C ALA A 560 28.52 48.09 -10.36
N GLU A 561 29.84 48.26 -10.25
CA GLU A 561 30.82 47.29 -10.73
C GLU A 561 30.67 45.93 -10.01
N LEU A 562 30.40 45.95 -8.70
CA LEU A 562 30.16 44.73 -7.93
C LEU A 562 28.85 44.01 -8.35
N HIS A 563 27.82 44.76 -8.76
CA HIS A 563 26.60 44.19 -9.35
C HIS A 563 26.88 43.53 -10.71
N GLU A 564 27.70 44.13 -11.58
CA GLU A 564 28.09 43.52 -12.86
C GLU A 564 28.89 42.22 -12.69
N LEU A 565 29.72 42.13 -11.65
CA LEU A 565 30.44 40.89 -11.31
C LEU A 565 29.48 39.73 -11.01
N PHE A 566 28.29 40.00 -10.47
CA PHE A 566 27.29 38.96 -10.29
C PHE A 566 26.70 38.49 -11.62
N LEU A 567 26.34 39.43 -12.50
CA LEU A 567 25.73 39.11 -13.81
C LEU A 567 26.66 38.33 -14.74
N SER A 568 27.97 38.51 -14.60
CA SER A 568 28.98 37.94 -15.50
C SER A 568 29.57 36.59 -15.06
N ARG A 569 29.28 36.11 -13.84
CA ARG A 569 29.90 34.89 -13.28
C ARG A 569 28.90 33.78 -13.04
N LYS A 570 29.29 32.54 -13.35
CA LYS A 570 28.38 31.37 -13.31
C LYS A 570 28.44 30.58 -12.02
N SER A 571 29.46 30.80 -11.17
CA SER A 571 29.63 30.04 -9.93
C SER A 571 29.96 30.92 -8.73
N ARG A 572 29.55 30.45 -7.54
CA ARG A 572 29.85 31.08 -6.24
C ARG A 572 31.35 31.35 -6.07
N SER A 573 32.20 30.38 -6.43
CA SER A 573 33.65 30.51 -6.25
C SER A 573 34.26 31.58 -7.17
N GLU A 574 33.82 31.64 -8.44
CA GLU A 574 34.28 32.66 -9.39
C GLU A 574 33.85 34.07 -8.98
N TYR A 575 32.61 34.22 -8.52
CA TYR A 575 32.08 35.48 -8.03
C TYR A 575 32.89 35.99 -6.83
N LEU A 576 33.06 35.17 -5.78
CA LEU A 576 33.77 35.59 -4.56
C LEU A 576 35.24 35.93 -4.82
N GLN A 577 35.89 35.18 -5.72
CA GLN A 577 37.27 35.47 -6.13
C GLN A 577 37.37 36.79 -6.90
N ALA A 578 36.37 37.12 -7.73
CA ALA A 578 36.30 38.39 -8.43
C ALA A 578 36.05 39.55 -7.47
N VAL A 579 35.12 39.41 -6.52
CA VAL A 579 34.87 40.41 -5.48
C VAL A 579 36.12 40.68 -4.64
N ALA A 580 36.86 39.64 -4.24
CA ALA A 580 38.11 39.82 -3.49
C ALA A 580 39.18 40.60 -4.30
N ARG A 581 39.29 40.38 -5.63
CA ARG A 581 40.18 41.15 -6.50
C ARG A 581 39.73 42.60 -6.63
N PHE A 582 38.44 42.80 -6.88
CA PHE A 582 37.84 44.13 -6.99
C PHE A 582 38.07 44.97 -5.73
N LEU A 583 37.82 44.41 -4.53
CA LEU A 583 38.04 45.12 -3.26
C LEU A 583 39.50 45.51 -3.05
N ARG A 584 40.45 44.66 -3.44
CA ARG A 584 41.88 44.98 -3.42
C ARG A 584 42.20 46.14 -4.35
N ASP A 585 41.72 46.08 -5.59
CA ASP A 585 42.04 47.05 -6.64
C ASP A 585 41.38 48.41 -6.36
N TRP A 586 40.13 48.41 -5.89
CA TRP A 586 39.37 49.62 -5.53
C TRP A 586 39.97 50.39 -4.35
N SER A 587 40.46 49.66 -3.34
CA SER A 587 41.07 50.25 -2.13
C SER A 587 42.58 50.48 -2.25
N GLY A 588 43.22 49.90 -3.27
CA GLY A 588 44.67 49.93 -3.45
C GLY A 588 45.45 49.19 -2.35
N CYS A 589 44.83 48.25 -1.64
CA CYS A 589 45.47 47.52 -0.55
C CYS A 589 46.27 46.30 -1.04
N ALA A 590 47.16 45.80 -0.19
CA ALA A 590 47.98 44.62 -0.53
C ALA A 590 47.15 43.32 -0.54
N CYS A 591 46.20 43.16 0.38
CA CYS A 591 45.47 41.92 0.57
C CYS A 591 43.97 42.16 0.77
N ALA A 592 43.15 41.32 0.15
CA ALA A 592 41.70 41.30 0.34
C ALA A 592 41.18 39.87 0.22
N GLY A 593 40.14 39.53 0.99
CA GLY A 593 39.57 38.20 0.99
C GLY A 593 38.20 38.13 1.64
N ILE A 594 37.48 37.06 1.33
CA ILE A 594 36.15 36.76 1.84
C ILE A 594 36.22 35.45 2.61
N ARG A 595 35.70 35.48 3.83
CA ARG A 595 35.62 34.34 4.74
C ARG A 595 34.15 34.01 4.98
N LEU A 596 33.82 32.73 5.04
CA LEU A 596 32.45 32.28 5.27
C LEU A 596 32.37 31.42 6.52
N LEU A 597 31.29 31.58 7.28
CA LEU A 597 31.05 30.81 8.49
C LEU A 597 30.61 29.40 8.11
N ASP A 598 31.33 28.39 8.61
CA ASP A 598 30.98 26.99 8.43
C ASP A 598 30.10 26.44 9.58
N GLY A 599 29.60 25.22 9.42
CA GLY A 599 28.77 24.56 10.44
C GLY A 599 29.47 24.20 11.75
N LYS A 600 30.80 24.40 11.84
CA LYS A 600 31.61 24.16 13.05
C LYS A 600 31.96 25.47 13.77
N GLY A 601 31.49 26.61 13.27
CA GLY A 601 31.79 27.93 13.82
C GLY A 601 33.13 28.51 13.38
N CYS A 602 33.83 27.89 12.42
CA CYS A 602 35.06 28.42 11.83
C CYS A 602 34.76 29.35 10.66
N MET A 603 35.67 30.30 10.39
CA MET A 603 35.53 31.24 9.26
C MET A 603 36.71 31.16 8.29
N PRO A 604 36.82 30.10 7.47
CA PRO A 604 37.88 29.99 6.48
C PRO A 604 37.70 30.98 5.32
N PHE A 605 38.82 31.42 4.75
CA PHE A 605 38.86 32.12 3.46
C PHE A 605 38.38 31.19 2.35
N VAL A 606 37.31 31.59 1.68
CA VAL A 606 36.78 30.93 0.47
C VAL A 606 37.25 31.64 -0.80
N ALA A 607 37.68 32.89 -0.67
CA ALA A 607 38.30 33.67 -1.73
C ALA A 607 39.35 34.60 -1.11
N SER A 608 40.52 34.71 -1.72
CA SER A 608 41.60 35.55 -1.21
C SER A 608 42.53 36.02 -2.30
N VAL A 609 43.14 37.18 -2.09
CA VAL A 609 44.14 37.78 -2.97
C VAL A 609 45.21 38.45 -2.12
N GLY A 610 46.48 38.19 -2.41
CA GLY A 610 47.63 38.84 -1.76
C GLY A 610 48.07 38.26 -0.42
N TYR A 611 47.25 37.42 0.23
CA TYR A 611 47.62 36.75 1.49
C TYR A 611 48.63 35.59 1.26
N GLY A 612 49.58 35.43 2.19
CA GLY A 612 50.53 34.31 2.17
C GLY A 612 49.90 32.97 2.53
N LEU A 613 50.42 31.86 1.98
CA LEU A 613 49.91 30.50 2.25
C LEU A 613 49.99 30.10 3.73
N LYS A 614 51.04 30.54 4.43
CA LYS A 614 51.20 30.27 5.87
C LYS A 614 50.10 30.96 6.69
N PHE A 615 49.89 32.24 6.43
CA PHE A 615 48.81 33.03 7.02
C PHE A 615 47.43 32.38 6.80
N LEU A 616 47.09 32.02 5.56
CA LEU A 616 45.80 31.41 5.25
C LEU A 616 45.56 30.09 6.01
N ARG A 617 46.58 29.25 6.18
CA ARG A 617 46.45 27.98 6.93
C ARG A 617 46.15 28.19 8.41
N GLU A 618 46.79 29.18 9.02
CA GLU A 618 46.61 29.49 10.44
C GLU A 618 45.28 30.21 10.68
N GLU A 619 44.93 31.19 9.83
CA GLU A 619 43.66 31.92 9.92
C GLU A 619 42.42 31.07 9.60
N ASN A 620 42.52 30.12 8.67
CA ASN A 620 41.37 29.26 8.33
C ASN A 620 40.93 28.33 9.46
N GLN A 621 41.77 28.16 10.49
CA GLN A 621 41.44 27.34 11.66
C GLN A 621 40.76 28.15 12.77
N MET A 622 40.66 29.48 12.63
CA MET A 622 40.04 30.31 13.66
C MET A 622 38.54 30.07 13.76
N ASN A 623 38.10 29.90 15.00
CA ASN A 623 36.72 29.68 15.39
C ASN A 623 36.14 30.93 16.04
N LEU A 624 34.98 31.35 15.57
CA LEU A 624 34.33 32.57 16.01
C LEU A 624 34.08 32.57 17.51
N GLU A 625 33.66 31.45 18.10
CA GLU A 625 33.27 31.32 19.51
C GLU A 625 34.47 31.27 20.45
N THR A 626 35.47 30.46 20.12
CA THR A 626 36.56 30.11 21.03
C THR A 626 37.79 31.01 20.91
N ASP A 627 38.03 31.63 19.75
CA ASP A 627 39.20 32.50 19.57
C ASP A 627 38.97 33.92 20.09
N ALA A 628 39.96 34.45 20.80
CA ALA A 628 39.87 35.75 21.44
C ALA A 628 40.37 36.93 20.58
N CYS A 629 40.57 36.81 19.26
CA CYS A 629 41.02 37.96 18.43
C CYS A 629 40.06 39.14 18.57
N GLN A 630 40.57 40.35 18.79
CA GLN A 630 39.76 41.58 18.82
C GLN A 630 38.94 41.75 17.54
N CYS A 631 39.53 41.40 16.41
CA CYS A 631 38.92 41.42 15.08
C CYS A 631 37.68 40.50 14.99
N LEU A 632 37.78 39.28 15.52
CA LEU A 632 36.69 38.30 15.54
C LEU A 632 35.63 38.65 16.59
N LYS A 633 36.05 39.20 17.74
CA LYS A 633 35.13 39.73 18.76
C LYS A 633 34.24 40.82 18.16
N ALA A 634 34.81 41.75 17.40
CA ALA A 634 34.06 42.81 16.72
C ALA A 634 33.00 42.25 15.75
N VAL A 635 33.41 41.30 14.89
CA VAL A 635 32.51 40.64 13.93
C VAL A 635 31.40 39.84 14.62
N ALA A 636 31.69 39.24 15.79
CA ALA A 636 30.72 38.52 16.61
C ALA A 636 29.86 39.45 17.50
N GLY A 637 30.06 40.77 17.46
CA GLY A 637 29.35 41.73 18.31
C GLY A 637 29.71 41.66 19.80
N ARG A 638 30.91 41.15 20.14
CA ARG A 638 31.41 41.06 21.52
C ARG A 638 32.22 42.31 21.91
N PRO A 639 32.25 42.68 23.20
CA PRO A 639 33.03 43.81 23.69
C PRO A 639 34.54 43.61 23.47
N ILE A 640 35.25 44.71 23.21
CA ILE A 640 36.70 44.76 22.97
C ILE A 640 37.35 45.67 24.02
N ASP A 641 38.43 45.19 24.64
CA ASP A 641 39.16 45.90 25.70
C ASP A 641 40.40 46.64 25.15
N GLY A 642 40.72 47.85 25.66
CA GLY A 642 41.96 48.61 25.39
C GLY A 642 41.83 49.85 24.47
N GLU A 643 42.97 50.42 24.04
CA GLU A 643 43.02 51.55 23.08
C GLU A 643 42.21 51.20 21.82
N VAL A 644 41.23 52.05 21.51
CA VAL A 644 40.01 51.64 20.80
C VAL A 644 40.27 51.58 19.28
N PRO A 645 40.32 50.40 18.64
CA PRO A 645 40.16 50.31 17.19
C PRO A 645 38.82 50.93 16.80
N LEU A 646 38.71 51.53 15.60
CA LEU A 646 37.45 52.11 15.17
C LEU A 646 36.46 50.96 14.90
N VAL A 647 35.49 50.79 15.80
CA VAL A 647 34.43 49.80 15.70
C VAL A 647 33.10 50.50 15.52
N ARG A 648 32.35 50.11 14.49
CA ARG A 648 31.01 50.65 14.23
C ARG A 648 29.92 49.72 14.76
N THR A 649 28.72 50.25 14.92
CA THR A 649 27.53 49.50 15.39
C THR A 649 27.17 48.30 14.51
N THR A 650 27.65 48.30 13.27
CA THR A 650 27.54 47.20 12.29
C THR A 650 28.47 46.02 12.58
N GLY A 651 29.43 46.16 13.50
CA GLY A 651 30.49 45.18 13.75
C GLY A 651 31.70 45.32 12.82
N CYS A 652 31.75 46.38 12.00
CA CYS A 652 32.92 46.69 11.17
C CYS A 652 34.08 47.17 12.03
N PHE A 653 35.25 46.58 11.85
CA PHE A 653 36.47 46.78 12.65
C PHE A 653 37.57 47.37 11.78
N LEU A 654 38.19 48.47 12.22
CA LEU A 654 39.37 49.06 11.60
C LEU A 654 40.46 49.30 12.64
N ARG A 655 41.68 48.86 12.33
CA ARG A 655 42.87 49.12 13.12
C ARG A 655 44.04 49.57 12.25
N HIS A 656 44.71 50.61 12.72
CA HIS A 656 46.00 51.08 12.21
C HIS A 656 47.10 50.81 13.22
N LYS A 657 48.36 50.94 12.81
CA LYS A 657 49.54 50.76 13.66
C LYS A 657 49.53 49.40 14.37
N LEU A 658 49.27 48.33 13.64
CA LEU A 658 49.27 46.99 14.23
C LEU A 658 50.65 46.63 14.81
N ALA A 659 51.73 47.21 14.28
CA ALA A 659 53.08 47.06 14.82
C ALA A 659 53.23 47.58 16.26
N ASP A 660 52.42 48.57 16.67
CA ASP A 660 52.48 49.13 18.03
C ASP A 660 52.05 48.12 19.10
N LEU A 661 51.31 47.06 18.73
CA LEU A 661 50.98 45.96 19.63
C LEU A 661 52.24 45.23 20.12
N ILE A 662 53.28 45.14 19.30
CA ILE A 662 54.56 44.53 19.69
C ILE A 662 55.26 45.40 20.74
N ALA A 663 55.16 46.72 20.61
CA ALA A 663 55.84 47.68 21.49
C ALA A 663 55.10 47.87 22.84
N HIS A 664 53.76 47.82 22.85
CA HIS A 664 52.95 48.15 24.03
C HIS A 664 52.28 46.93 24.69
N GLY A 665 52.40 45.74 24.09
CA GLY A 665 51.72 44.53 24.55
C GLY A 665 50.23 44.51 24.21
N MET A 666 49.60 43.33 24.28
CA MET A 666 48.15 43.20 24.09
C MET A 666 47.40 43.55 25.38
N PRO A 667 46.21 44.19 25.30
CA PRO A 667 45.39 44.54 26.48
C PRO A 667 44.99 43.34 27.34
N ASP A 668 44.98 42.13 26.77
CA ASP A 668 44.62 40.88 27.43
C ASP A 668 45.83 40.03 27.87
N GLY A 669 47.05 40.59 27.80
CA GLY A 669 48.28 39.94 28.25
C GLY A 669 48.83 38.85 27.33
N ARG A 670 48.23 38.61 26.16
CA ARG A 670 48.76 37.66 25.17
C ARG A 670 50.00 38.20 24.46
N ASP A 671 50.90 37.31 24.05
CA ASP A 671 52.03 37.67 23.19
C ASP A 671 51.52 38.22 21.84
N PRO A 672 51.80 39.48 21.48
CA PRO A 672 51.42 40.06 20.20
C PRO A 672 51.92 39.25 18.98
N ASN A 673 53.05 38.56 19.12
CA ASN A 673 53.59 37.70 18.06
C ASN A 673 52.80 36.40 17.87
N SER A 674 51.87 36.06 18.76
CA SER A 674 50.97 34.93 18.55
C SER A 674 49.96 35.19 17.41
N LEU A 675 49.67 36.45 17.09
CA LEU A 675 48.70 36.82 16.07
C LEU A 675 49.27 36.65 14.65
N PRO A 676 48.61 35.89 13.74
CA PRO A 676 49.07 35.74 12.36
C PRO A 676 49.23 37.07 11.61
N CYS A 677 48.33 38.04 11.85
CA CYS A 677 48.35 39.34 11.20
C CYS A 677 49.56 40.21 11.57
N VAL A 678 50.04 40.11 12.82
CA VAL A 678 51.23 40.81 13.32
C VAL A 678 52.50 40.16 12.78
N ARG A 679 52.57 38.81 12.76
CA ARG A 679 53.71 38.06 12.20
C ARG A 679 53.95 38.31 10.71
N GLU A 680 52.87 38.48 9.94
CA GLU A 680 52.94 38.83 8.51
C GLU A 680 53.23 40.32 8.25
N ARG A 681 53.38 41.13 9.31
CA ARG A 681 53.69 42.57 9.27
C ARG A 681 52.64 43.40 8.54
N TYR A 682 51.37 43.06 8.69
CA TYR A 682 50.30 43.98 8.30
C TYR A 682 50.19 45.10 9.33
N ASP A 683 50.16 46.35 8.90
CA ASP A 683 50.11 47.52 9.77
C ASP A 683 48.77 48.26 9.70
N SER A 684 47.95 47.96 8.69
CA SER A 684 46.53 48.34 8.61
C SER A 684 45.67 47.10 8.36
N LEU A 685 44.56 46.96 9.09
CA LEU A 685 43.61 45.87 8.96
C LEU A 685 42.18 46.38 9.06
N VAL A 686 41.33 46.00 8.11
CA VAL A 686 39.88 46.24 8.15
C VAL A 686 39.11 44.93 7.97
N GLN A 687 38.04 44.77 8.75
CA GLN A 687 37.20 43.59 8.71
C GLN A 687 35.72 43.99 8.82
N ALA A 688 34.92 43.59 7.83
CA ALA A 688 33.50 43.90 7.75
C ALA A 688 32.66 42.61 7.79
N PRO A 689 31.63 42.52 8.64
CA PRO A 689 30.75 41.35 8.69
C PRO A 689 29.78 41.30 7.51
N ILE A 690 29.53 40.10 6.99
CA ILE A 690 28.54 39.81 5.95
C ILE A 690 27.30 39.23 6.61
N TYR A 691 26.21 39.98 6.57
CA TYR A 691 24.92 39.56 7.12
C TYR A 691 23.94 39.20 5.99
N TYR A 692 23.12 38.18 6.26
CA TYR A 692 21.92 37.90 5.49
C TYR A 692 20.74 37.74 6.45
N ARG A 693 19.68 38.55 6.28
CA ARG A 693 18.48 38.57 7.14
C ARG A 693 18.80 38.59 8.66
N GLY A 694 19.80 39.37 9.05
CA GLY A 694 20.23 39.49 10.46
C GLY A 694 21.12 38.37 10.97
N ARG A 695 21.43 37.35 10.17
CA ARG A 695 22.37 36.27 10.52
C ARG A 695 23.75 36.52 9.91
N LEU A 696 24.81 36.35 10.71
CA LEU A 696 26.19 36.40 10.24
C LEU A 696 26.47 35.20 9.33
N VAL A 697 26.85 35.45 8.08
CA VAL A 697 27.19 34.42 7.08
C VAL A 697 28.69 34.37 6.80
N GLY A 698 29.40 35.47 7.05
CA GLY A 698 30.83 35.55 6.79
C GLY A 698 31.40 36.93 7.08
N THR A 699 32.57 37.21 6.54
CA THR A 699 33.26 38.51 6.70
C THR A 699 34.18 38.80 5.53
N ILE A 700 34.32 40.08 5.21
CA ILE A 700 35.31 40.61 4.28
C ILE A 700 36.51 41.07 5.12
N GLN A 701 37.71 40.62 4.78
CA GLN A 701 38.95 41.01 5.47
C GLN A 701 39.96 41.58 4.48
N MET A 702 40.47 42.77 4.79
CA MET A 702 41.50 43.44 3.99
C MET A 702 42.65 43.91 4.88
N ALA A 703 43.87 43.78 4.36
CA ALA A 703 45.09 44.09 5.09
C ALA A 703 46.12 44.79 4.20
N ASP A 704 46.93 45.65 4.80
CA ASP A 704 48.06 46.31 4.15
C ASP A 704 49.25 46.45 5.10
N ARG A 705 50.47 46.52 4.54
CA ARG A 705 51.71 46.71 5.29
C ARG A 705 51.99 48.18 5.59
N ARG A 706 51.33 49.10 4.87
CA ARG A 706 51.41 50.54 5.10
C ARG A 706 50.47 50.94 6.24
N ASN A 707 50.95 51.85 7.07
CA ASN A 707 50.15 52.47 8.11
C ASN A 707 49.09 53.40 7.50
N ARG A 708 47.91 53.50 8.13
CA ARG A 708 46.80 54.39 7.73
C ARG A 708 46.35 54.22 6.27
N GLN A 709 46.41 53.00 5.74
CA GLN A 709 46.02 52.72 4.35
C GLN A 709 44.50 52.85 4.13
N PHE A 710 43.69 52.47 5.12
CA PHE A 710 42.23 52.47 5.02
C PHE A 710 41.66 53.75 5.64
N ALA A 711 40.90 54.51 4.87
CA ALA A 711 40.17 55.67 5.39
C ALA A 711 38.78 55.25 5.89
N VAL A 712 38.09 56.13 6.62
CA VAL A 712 36.74 55.84 7.16
C VAL A 712 35.74 55.56 6.03
N GLU A 713 35.95 56.17 4.87
CA GLU A 713 35.18 55.93 3.63
C GLU A 713 35.30 54.49 3.14
N THR A 714 36.43 53.82 3.39
CA THR A 714 36.59 52.39 3.06
C THR A 714 35.68 51.53 3.94
N MET A 715 35.50 51.88 5.22
CA MET A 715 34.55 51.18 6.08
C MET A 715 33.11 51.39 5.62
N HIS A 716 32.73 52.62 5.27
CA HIS A 716 31.39 52.93 4.73
C HIS A 716 31.09 52.16 3.45
N PHE A 717 32.08 52.04 2.56
CA PHE A 717 31.95 51.22 1.36
C PHE A 717 31.76 49.74 1.67
N LEU A 718 32.60 49.17 2.55
CA LEU A 718 32.49 47.76 2.92
C LEU A 718 31.15 47.43 3.61
N GLU A 719 30.61 48.34 4.42
CA GLU A 719 29.28 48.17 5.02
C GLU A 719 28.15 48.20 4.01
N SER A 720 28.32 48.96 2.93
CA SER A 720 27.33 49.02 1.84
C SER A 720 27.42 47.78 0.94
N VAL A 721 28.62 47.24 0.75
CA VAL A 721 28.88 46.06 -0.10
C VAL A 721 28.59 44.74 0.61
N ALA A 722 28.87 44.63 1.91
CA ALA A 722 28.76 43.36 2.62
C ALA A 722 27.33 42.74 2.58
N PRO A 723 26.22 43.50 2.74
CA PRO A 723 24.88 42.96 2.57
C PRO A 723 24.60 42.45 1.15
N LEU A 724 25.10 43.14 0.11
CA LEU A 724 24.94 42.73 -1.30
C LEU A 724 25.62 41.39 -1.56
N VAL A 725 26.83 41.21 -1.04
CA VAL A 725 27.54 39.92 -1.09
C VAL A 725 26.75 38.84 -0.35
N GLY A 726 26.15 39.17 0.81
CA GLY A 726 25.29 38.28 1.58
C GLY A 726 24.04 37.83 0.81
N GLU A 727 23.36 38.75 0.11
CA GLU A 727 22.19 38.45 -0.71
C GLU A 727 22.51 37.53 -1.89
N VAL A 728 23.61 37.81 -2.60
CA VAL A 728 24.10 36.97 -3.71
C VAL A 728 24.51 35.58 -3.22
N LEU A 729 25.21 35.49 -2.08
CA LEU A 729 25.59 34.22 -1.46
C LEU A 729 24.38 33.34 -1.16
N HIS A 730 23.33 33.92 -0.58
CA HIS A 730 22.10 33.20 -0.30
C HIS A 730 21.41 32.72 -1.59
N ARG A 731 21.38 33.56 -2.64
CA ARG A 731 20.81 33.16 -3.93
C ARG A 731 21.50 31.94 -4.52
N PHE A 732 22.83 31.89 -4.51
CA PHE A 732 23.59 30.72 -4.94
C PHE A 732 23.26 29.46 -4.11
N GLU A 733 23.00 29.61 -2.81
CA GLU A 733 22.58 28.51 -1.94
C GLU A 733 21.17 28.00 -2.29
N VAL A 734 20.22 28.91 -2.52
CA VAL A 734 18.84 28.57 -2.93
C VAL A 734 18.82 27.87 -4.30
N GLU A 735 19.57 28.37 -5.28
CA GLU A 735 19.65 27.75 -6.61
C GLU A 735 20.23 26.32 -6.55
N GLU A 736 21.23 26.08 -5.70
CA GLU A 736 21.81 24.75 -5.51
C GLU A 736 20.88 23.80 -4.74
N GLU A 737 20.14 24.29 -3.74
CA GLU A 737 19.10 23.51 -3.06
C GLU A 737 17.95 23.14 -4.01
N LEU A 738 17.51 24.07 -4.85
CA LEU A 738 16.51 23.82 -5.87
C LEU A 738 16.99 22.75 -6.86
N ARG A 739 18.24 22.85 -7.33
CA ARG A 739 18.87 21.84 -8.21
C ARG A 739 18.92 20.46 -7.58
N LYS A 740 19.27 20.38 -6.29
CA LYS A 740 19.27 19.11 -5.52
C LYS A 740 17.87 18.56 -5.32
N SER A 741 16.88 19.42 -5.06
CA SER A 741 15.47 19.04 -4.92
C SER A 741 14.90 18.52 -6.26
N GLU A 742 15.17 19.21 -7.37
CA GLU A 742 14.77 18.78 -8.71
C GLU A 742 15.39 17.43 -9.08
N ALA A 743 16.69 17.24 -8.81
CA ALA A 743 17.35 15.96 -9.03
C ALA A 743 16.74 14.84 -8.18
N ARG A 744 16.36 15.14 -6.92
CA ARG A 744 15.67 14.20 -6.03
C ARG A 744 14.28 13.83 -6.55
N PHE A 745 13.49 14.80 -6.99
CA PHE A 745 12.19 14.57 -7.60
C PHE A 745 12.32 13.74 -8.89
N ARG A 746 13.21 14.12 -9.82
CA ARG A 746 13.48 13.37 -11.05
C ARG A 746 13.89 11.94 -10.75
N SER A 747 14.70 11.71 -9.72
CA SER A 747 15.09 10.37 -9.30
C SER A 747 13.90 9.58 -8.75
N MET A 748 13.10 10.16 -7.85
CA MET A 748 11.92 9.51 -7.27
C MET A 748 10.89 9.15 -8.35
N PHE A 749 10.52 10.12 -9.19
CA PHE A 749 9.52 9.96 -10.23
C PHE A 749 9.96 8.95 -11.30
N ASN A 750 11.18 9.07 -11.85
CA ASN A 750 11.63 8.21 -12.96
C ASN A 750 12.04 6.80 -12.52
N ARG A 751 12.55 6.61 -11.29
CA ARG A 751 12.97 5.28 -10.80
C ARG A 751 11.84 4.49 -10.14
N HIS A 752 10.67 5.09 -9.91
CA HIS A 752 9.55 4.40 -9.31
C HIS A 752 8.97 3.32 -10.24
N LYS A 753 8.52 2.20 -9.67
CA LYS A 753 7.99 1.06 -10.43
C LYS A 753 6.50 1.17 -10.79
N ALA A 754 5.73 1.95 -10.04
CA ALA A 754 4.33 2.22 -10.39
C ALA A 754 4.25 3.12 -11.64
N ILE A 755 3.24 2.90 -12.47
CA ILE A 755 2.99 3.66 -13.70
C ILE A 755 2.46 5.04 -13.29
N MET A 756 3.19 6.10 -13.66
CA MET A 756 2.85 7.48 -13.26
C MET A 756 2.82 8.40 -14.48
N LEU A 757 1.75 9.20 -14.56
CA LEU A 757 1.58 10.25 -15.57
C LEU A 757 1.22 11.58 -14.89
N LEU A 758 1.75 12.69 -15.39
CA LEU A 758 1.19 14.03 -15.16
C LEU A 758 0.37 14.43 -16.37
N ILE A 759 -0.87 14.81 -16.14
CA ILE A 759 -1.84 15.11 -17.19
C ILE A 759 -2.38 16.52 -16.96
N ASP A 760 -2.43 17.32 -18.01
CA ASP A 760 -3.12 18.60 -17.99
C ASP A 760 -4.65 18.34 -17.93
N PRO A 761 -5.36 18.79 -16.88
CA PRO A 761 -6.79 18.53 -16.71
C PRO A 761 -7.65 19.18 -17.80
N GLU A 762 -7.23 20.28 -18.41
CA GLU A 762 -8.02 21.00 -19.42
C GLU A 762 -7.88 20.33 -20.80
N SER A 763 -6.65 20.08 -21.22
CA SER A 763 -6.37 19.54 -22.56
C SER A 763 -6.36 18.01 -22.60
N GLY A 764 -6.10 17.34 -21.47
CA GLY A 764 -5.79 15.91 -21.42
C GLY A 764 -4.39 15.55 -21.93
N ALA A 765 -3.54 16.55 -22.20
CA ALA A 765 -2.17 16.31 -22.65
C ALA A 765 -1.35 15.65 -21.55
N ILE A 766 -0.56 14.63 -21.90
CA ILE A 766 0.39 14.02 -20.97
C ILE A 766 1.60 14.95 -20.89
N VAL A 767 1.71 15.70 -19.80
CA VAL A 767 2.82 16.62 -19.56
C VAL A 767 4.11 15.86 -19.26
N GLU A 768 3.99 14.75 -18.52
CA GLU A 768 5.14 13.96 -18.11
C GLU A 768 4.78 12.49 -17.86
N ALA A 769 5.71 11.58 -18.15
CA ALA A 769 5.55 10.16 -17.92
C ALA A 769 6.82 9.55 -17.32
N ASN A 770 6.67 8.66 -16.34
CA ASN A 770 7.82 7.98 -15.76
C ASN A 770 8.28 6.76 -16.59
N GLN A 771 9.43 6.19 -16.22
CA GLN A 771 10.00 5.04 -16.93
C GLN A 771 9.07 3.81 -16.90
N ALA A 772 8.37 3.59 -15.80
CA ALA A 772 7.40 2.49 -15.69
C ALA A 772 6.23 2.66 -16.66
N ALA A 773 5.74 3.88 -16.87
CA ALA A 773 4.72 4.16 -17.87
C ALA A 773 5.21 3.89 -19.30
N ALA A 774 6.42 4.34 -19.65
CA ALA A 774 7.00 4.05 -20.95
C ALA A 774 7.12 2.54 -21.22
N GLN A 775 7.52 1.76 -20.22
CA GLN A 775 7.60 0.30 -20.30
C GLN A 775 6.22 -0.36 -20.42
N PHE A 776 5.26 0.06 -19.61
CA PHE A 776 3.92 -0.51 -19.59
C PHE A 776 3.16 -0.26 -20.91
N TYR A 777 3.16 0.99 -21.38
CA TYR A 777 2.44 1.34 -22.60
C TYR A 777 3.21 1.00 -23.88
N GLY A 778 4.52 0.72 -23.81
CA GLY A 778 5.34 0.38 -24.97
C GLY A 778 5.72 1.57 -25.86
N TYR A 779 5.56 2.80 -25.36
CA TYR A 779 5.95 4.03 -26.04
C TYR A 779 7.19 4.63 -25.37
N LYS A 780 8.07 5.30 -26.14
CA LYS A 780 9.14 6.11 -25.54
C LYS A 780 8.52 7.26 -24.75
N ARG A 781 9.17 7.70 -23.68
CA ARG A 781 8.70 8.83 -22.85
C ARG A 781 8.35 10.07 -23.67
N ASN A 782 9.22 10.49 -24.59
CA ASN A 782 8.97 11.66 -25.45
C ASN A 782 7.75 11.48 -26.36
N GLN A 783 7.40 10.23 -26.72
CA GLN A 783 6.19 9.94 -27.47
C GLN A 783 4.96 10.03 -26.56
N LEU A 784 5.01 9.44 -25.36
CA LEU A 784 3.93 9.59 -24.37
C LEU A 784 3.65 11.06 -24.05
N CYS A 785 4.68 11.88 -23.85
CA CYS A 785 4.50 13.31 -23.56
C CYS A 785 3.98 14.12 -24.75
N ALA A 786 3.95 13.55 -25.95
CA ALA A 786 3.34 14.15 -27.14
C ALA A 786 1.91 13.64 -27.38
N MET A 787 1.45 12.66 -26.62
CA MET A 787 0.12 12.05 -26.74
C MET A 787 -0.87 12.72 -25.79
N ASN A 788 -2.15 12.56 -26.12
CA ASN A 788 -3.25 12.83 -25.22
C ASN A 788 -3.58 11.56 -24.44
N ILE A 789 -4.04 11.69 -23.18
CA ILE A 789 -4.48 10.53 -22.41
C ILE A 789 -5.58 9.73 -23.12
N ARG A 790 -6.41 10.40 -23.94
CA ARG A 790 -7.46 9.78 -24.75
C ARG A 790 -6.93 8.82 -25.81
N ASP A 791 -5.71 9.02 -26.29
CA ASP A 791 -5.07 8.13 -27.27
C ASP A 791 -4.75 6.75 -26.67
N LEU A 792 -4.67 6.69 -25.34
CA LEU A 792 -4.46 5.47 -24.57
C LEU A 792 -5.77 4.78 -24.17
N LEU A 793 -6.94 5.33 -24.48
CA LEU A 793 -8.26 4.77 -24.13
C LEU A 793 -8.84 3.94 -25.28
N ASP A 794 -9.60 2.89 -24.94
CA ASP A 794 -10.33 2.09 -25.94
C ASP A 794 -11.69 2.72 -26.29
N GLN A 795 -11.84 3.20 -27.54
CA GLN A 795 -13.02 3.91 -28.03
C GLN A 795 -14.31 3.06 -28.09
N GLU A 796 -14.24 1.73 -28.10
CA GLU A 796 -15.43 0.87 -28.12
C GLU A 796 -16.00 0.57 -26.71
N ALA A 797 -15.19 0.74 -25.67
CA ALA A 797 -15.61 0.55 -24.26
C ALA A 797 -16.24 1.82 -23.65
N ASP A 798 -16.26 2.93 -24.38
CA ASP A 798 -16.53 4.28 -23.86
C ASP A 798 -18.00 4.74 -23.98
N SER A 799 -18.96 3.82 -23.87
CA SER A 799 -20.39 4.18 -23.95
C SER A 799 -21.17 4.16 -22.62
N ASP A 800 -20.65 3.60 -21.52
CA ASP A 800 -21.46 3.43 -20.29
C ASP A 800 -20.85 3.95 -18.97
N GLY A 801 -19.71 4.65 -18.97
CA GLY A 801 -19.11 5.16 -17.71
C GLY A 801 -18.58 6.59 -17.72
N PHE A 802 -18.14 7.12 -18.87
CA PHE A 802 -17.32 8.33 -18.89
C PHE A 802 -18.12 9.65 -18.85
N ARG A 803 -19.41 9.64 -19.26
CA ARG A 803 -20.16 10.89 -19.53
C ARG A 803 -21.15 11.35 -18.44
N SER A 804 -21.40 10.60 -17.37
CA SER A 804 -22.47 10.96 -16.41
C SER A 804 -22.04 11.65 -15.10
N ASP A 805 -20.78 11.55 -14.66
CA ASP A 805 -20.34 12.12 -13.36
C ASP A 805 -19.38 13.31 -13.44
N HIS A 806 -18.85 13.65 -14.63
CA HIS A 806 -17.88 14.74 -14.80
C HIS A 806 -18.48 16.16 -14.72
N GLY A 807 -19.78 16.29 -14.47
CA GLY A 807 -20.47 17.58 -14.34
C GLY A 807 -20.49 18.20 -12.93
N ARG A 808 -19.89 17.55 -11.91
CA ARG A 808 -19.98 18.02 -10.50
C ARG A 808 -18.65 18.07 -9.71
N GLY A 809 -17.50 18.04 -10.38
CA GLY A 809 -16.22 18.42 -9.75
C GLY A 809 -15.71 17.51 -8.62
N VAL A 810 -16.08 16.22 -8.60
CA VAL A 810 -15.46 15.23 -7.71
C VAL A 810 -15.20 13.95 -8.50
N THR A 811 -13.97 13.77 -8.97
CA THR A 811 -13.49 12.49 -9.50
C THR A 811 -13.41 11.48 -8.35
N PRO A 812 -13.91 10.24 -8.49
CA PRO A 812 -13.65 9.21 -7.49
C PRO A 812 -12.13 8.96 -7.37
N PRO A 813 -11.59 8.70 -6.16
CA PRO A 813 -10.14 8.57 -5.91
C PRO A 813 -9.51 7.35 -6.59
N SER A 814 -10.32 6.40 -7.07
CA SER A 814 -9.91 5.35 -8.00
C SER A 814 -11.05 4.95 -8.93
N PHE A 815 -10.72 4.64 -10.19
CA PHE A 815 -11.67 4.09 -11.16
C PHE A 815 -10.97 3.08 -12.08
N SER A 816 -11.71 2.09 -12.59
CA SER A 816 -11.17 1.11 -13.55
C SER A 816 -11.52 1.51 -14.99
N VAL A 817 -10.55 1.45 -15.89
CA VAL A 817 -10.71 1.78 -17.32
C VAL A 817 -9.82 0.88 -18.17
N VAL A 818 -10.18 0.69 -19.43
CA VAL A 818 -9.39 -0.10 -20.39
C VAL A 818 -8.43 0.81 -21.13
N HIS A 819 -7.14 0.51 -21.02
CA HIS A 819 -6.07 1.19 -21.73
C HIS A 819 -5.52 0.35 -22.88
N LYS A 820 -5.15 1.01 -23.98
CA LYS A 820 -4.41 0.41 -25.09
C LYS A 820 -2.92 0.67 -24.92
N VAL A 821 -2.13 -0.37 -25.15
CA VAL A 821 -0.67 -0.28 -25.25
C VAL A 821 -0.26 -0.34 -26.73
N ALA A 822 0.96 0.08 -27.06
CA ALA A 822 1.47 0.17 -28.42
C ALA A 822 1.36 -1.14 -29.23
N GLY A 823 1.41 -2.29 -28.55
CA GLY A 823 1.23 -3.62 -29.16
C GLY A 823 -0.23 -3.98 -29.50
N GLY A 824 -1.19 -3.08 -29.29
CA GLY A 824 -2.62 -3.29 -29.59
C GLY A 824 -3.39 -4.06 -28.52
N SER A 825 -2.72 -4.65 -27.51
CA SER A 825 -3.41 -5.37 -26.43
C SER A 825 -4.14 -4.41 -25.48
N ALA A 826 -5.38 -4.75 -25.12
CA ALA A 826 -6.13 -4.03 -24.11
C ALA A 826 -5.70 -4.46 -22.70
N ARG A 827 -5.51 -3.49 -21.81
CA ARG A 827 -5.16 -3.68 -20.39
C ARG A 827 -6.24 -3.05 -19.53
N VAL A 828 -6.79 -3.81 -18.59
CA VAL A 828 -7.71 -3.26 -17.60
C VAL A 828 -6.86 -2.64 -16.50
N VAL A 829 -6.97 -1.33 -16.34
CA VAL A 829 -6.19 -0.60 -15.34
C VAL A 829 -7.09 0.05 -14.31
N GLU A 830 -6.58 0.19 -13.09
CA GLU A 830 -7.14 1.05 -12.06
C GLU A 830 -6.33 2.34 -11.98
N VAL A 831 -6.99 3.48 -12.12
CA VAL A 831 -6.37 4.82 -12.16
C VAL A 831 -6.74 5.57 -10.90
N HIS A 832 -5.72 6.00 -10.16
CA HIS A 832 -5.83 6.93 -9.04
C HIS A 832 -5.33 8.28 -9.49
N SER A 833 -6.17 9.31 -9.44
CA SER A 833 -5.80 10.65 -9.89
C SER A 833 -5.92 11.64 -8.74
N THR A 834 -4.84 12.39 -8.49
CA THR A 834 -4.80 13.47 -7.48
C THR A 834 -4.35 14.77 -8.14
N PRO A 835 -5.08 15.88 -7.96
CA PRO A 835 -4.63 17.18 -8.45
C PRO A 835 -3.42 17.65 -7.65
N ILE A 836 -2.40 18.12 -8.36
CA ILE A 836 -1.19 18.73 -7.79
C ILE A 836 -0.99 20.12 -8.39
N SER A 837 -0.62 21.08 -7.54
CA SER A 837 -0.31 22.45 -7.97
C SER A 837 1.18 22.56 -8.30
N VAL A 838 1.49 22.94 -9.53
CA VAL A 838 2.86 23.24 -10.00
C VAL A 838 2.88 24.68 -10.48
N GLY A 839 3.28 25.60 -9.60
CA GLY A 839 3.14 27.04 -9.84
C GLY A 839 1.66 27.45 -9.85
N GLU A 840 1.25 28.17 -10.90
CA GLU A 840 -0.16 28.58 -11.12
C GLU A 840 -1.00 27.52 -11.85
N ARG A 841 -0.39 26.43 -12.33
CA ARG A 841 -1.08 25.37 -13.08
C ARG A 841 -1.44 24.21 -12.16
N THR A 842 -2.65 23.70 -12.32
CA THR A 842 -3.09 22.45 -11.67
C THR A 842 -2.91 21.32 -12.66
N LEU A 843 -2.15 20.29 -12.29
CA LEU A 843 -1.96 19.07 -13.08
C LEU A 843 -2.58 17.89 -12.34
N ASN A 844 -3.10 16.92 -13.08
CA ASN A 844 -3.55 15.65 -12.53
C ASN A 844 -2.38 14.67 -12.47
N PHE A 845 -1.98 14.28 -11.26
CA PHE A 845 -1.02 13.20 -11.04
C PHE A 845 -1.76 11.87 -10.98
N ALA A 846 -1.58 11.04 -12.00
CA ALA A 846 -2.23 9.75 -12.15
C ALA A 846 -1.26 8.60 -11.83
N VAL A 847 -1.66 7.72 -10.91
CA VAL A 847 -1.00 6.43 -10.63
C VAL A 847 -1.88 5.31 -11.17
N ILE A 848 -1.30 4.43 -11.97
CA ILE A 848 -2.03 3.45 -12.77
C ILE A 848 -1.58 2.03 -12.37
N HIS A 849 -2.52 1.15 -12.07
CA HIS A 849 -2.28 -0.24 -11.72
C HIS A 849 -2.88 -1.16 -12.77
N ASP A 850 -2.09 -2.10 -13.32
CA ASP A 850 -2.64 -3.17 -14.17
C ASP A 850 -3.37 -4.20 -13.31
N ILE A 851 -4.68 -4.34 -13.53
CA ILE A 851 -5.54 -5.31 -12.84
C ILE A 851 -6.09 -6.37 -13.80
N THR A 852 -5.51 -6.50 -14.99
CA THR A 852 -5.99 -7.40 -16.05
C THR A 852 -6.06 -8.86 -15.57
N GLU A 853 -4.98 -9.37 -14.97
CA GLU A 853 -4.91 -10.76 -14.48
C GLU A 853 -5.91 -11.02 -13.36
N ARG A 854 -6.04 -10.07 -12.42
CA ARG A 854 -7.02 -10.14 -11.33
C ARG A 854 -8.44 -10.26 -11.87
N ARG A 855 -8.81 -9.44 -12.86
CA ARG A 855 -10.14 -9.49 -13.48
C ARG A 855 -10.38 -10.78 -14.26
N GLN A 856 -9.35 -11.34 -14.90
CA GLN A 856 -9.44 -12.64 -15.58
C GLN A 856 -9.66 -13.79 -14.58
N LEU A 857 -8.94 -13.79 -13.46
CA LEU A 857 -9.12 -14.79 -12.39
C LEU A 857 -10.51 -14.71 -11.75
N GLU A 858 -11.00 -13.50 -11.46
CA GLU A 858 -12.35 -13.31 -10.91
C GLU A 858 -13.43 -13.90 -11.85
N ARG A 859 -13.26 -13.74 -13.18
CA ARG A 859 -14.15 -14.35 -14.18
C ARG A 859 -14.06 -15.88 -14.19
N GLN A 860 -12.85 -16.44 -14.19
CA GLN A 860 -12.62 -17.90 -14.18
C GLN A 860 -13.24 -18.58 -12.97
N VAL A 861 -13.15 -17.96 -11.78
CA VAL A 861 -13.76 -18.49 -10.55
C VAL A 861 -15.29 -18.56 -10.66
N LEU A 862 -15.92 -17.55 -11.25
CA LEU A 862 -17.37 -17.53 -11.46
C LEU A 862 -17.82 -18.56 -12.49
N ASP A 863 -17.10 -18.68 -13.61
CA ASP A 863 -17.39 -19.68 -14.64
C ASP A 863 -17.23 -21.11 -14.09
N ALA A 864 -16.18 -21.37 -13.30
CA ALA A 864 -15.96 -22.65 -12.63
C ALA A 864 -17.07 -22.95 -11.61
N SER A 865 -17.52 -21.95 -10.84
CA SER A 865 -18.61 -22.12 -9.89
C SER A 865 -19.95 -22.42 -10.59
N ASP A 866 -20.24 -21.80 -11.73
CA ASP A 866 -21.48 -22.07 -12.49
C ASP A 866 -21.43 -23.46 -13.15
N GLN A 867 -20.26 -23.88 -13.67
CA GLN A 867 -20.05 -25.24 -14.19
C GLN A 867 -20.24 -26.32 -13.12
N GLU A 868 -19.69 -26.14 -11.92
CA GLU A 868 -19.83 -27.12 -10.84
C GLU A 868 -21.28 -27.24 -10.37
N ARG A 869 -22.02 -26.13 -10.30
CA ARG A 869 -23.47 -26.15 -9.98
C ARG A 869 -24.27 -26.94 -11.02
N GLN A 870 -23.96 -26.76 -12.31
CA GLN A 870 -24.60 -27.53 -13.38
C GLN A 870 -24.26 -29.03 -13.32
N ARG A 871 -23.01 -29.38 -12.97
CA ARG A 871 -22.59 -30.78 -12.78
C ARG A 871 -23.36 -31.43 -11.63
N ILE A 872 -23.41 -30.78 -10.46
CA ILE A 872 -24.15 -31.25 -9.29
C ILE A 872 -25.64 -31.42 -9.63
N GLY A 873 -26.24 -30.47 -10.36
CA GLY A 873 -27.63 -30.56 -10.78
C GLY A 873 -27.91 -31.77 -11.69
N ARG A 874 -27.00 -32.09 -12.62
CA ARG A 874 -27.08 -33.28 -13.48
C ARG A 874 -26.92 -34.58 -12.68
N ASP A 875 -25.90 -34.68 -11.84
CA ASP A 875 -25.63 -35.87 -11.02
C ASP A 875 -26.82 -36.21 -10.08
N LEU A 876 -27.43 -35.18 -9.49
CA LEU A 876 -28.65 -35.34 -8.68
C LEU A 876 -29.84 -35.85 -9.52
N HIS A 877 -29.98 -35.40 -10.77
CA HIS A 877 -31.06 -35.87 -11.64
C HIS A 877 -30.87 -37.33 -12.04
N ASP A 878 -29.66 -37.71 -12.46
CA ASP A 878 -29.37 -39.02 -13.04
C ASP A 878 -29.26 -40.10 -11.97
N SER A 879 -28.52 -39.83 -10.90
CA SER A 879 -28.27 -40.82 -9.83
C SER A 879 -29.44 -40.89 -8.84
N LEU A 880 -29.73 -39.77 -8.18
CA LEU A 880 -30.71 -39.74 -7.08
C LEU A 880 -32.13 -39.87 -7.63
N GLY A 881 -32.43 -39.16 -8.73
CA GLY A 881 -33.71 -39.27 -9.44
C GLY A 881 -33.95 -40.66 -10.04
N GLY A 882 -32.91 -41.29 -10.61
CA GLY A 882 -32.99 -42.66 -11.11
C GLY A 882 -33.25 -43.69 -10.01
N SER A 883 -32.51 -43.62 -8.91
CA SER A 883 -32.61 -44.55 -7.77
C SER A 883 -33.98 -44.47 -7.08
N LEU A 884 -34.46 -43.27 -6.79
CA LEU A 884 -35.79 -43.05 -6.20
C LEU A 884 -36.92 -43.47 -7.15
N GLY A 885 -36.75 -43.27 -8.46
CA GLY A 885 -37.72 -43.73 -9.46
C GLY A 885 -37.83 -45.26 -9.51
N GLY A 886 -36.69 -45.96 -9.44
CA GLY A 886 -36.66 -47.42 -9.34
C GLY A 886 -37.34 -47.93 -8.06
N LEU A 887 -37.02 -47.32 -6.91
CA LEU A 887 -37.65 -47.66 -5.63
C LEU A 887 -39.16 -47.44 -5.63
N ALA A 888 -39.64 -46.37 -6.28
CA ALA A 888 -41.08 -46.11 -6.43
C ALA A 888 -41.78 -47.23 -7.22
N MET A 889 -41.16 -47.74 -8.29
CA MET A 889 -41.73 -48.85 -9.07
C MET A 889 -41.79 -50.15 -8.28
N VAL A 890 -40.73 -50.48 -7.52
CA VAL A 890 -40.71 -51.67 -6.64
C VAL A 890 -41.77 -51.55 -5.55
N ALA A 891 -41.90 -50.38 -4.92
CA ALA A 891 -42.90 -50.12 -3.90
C ALA A 891 -44.34 -50.18 -4.46
N MET A 892 -44.58 -49.70 -5.69
CA MET A 892 -45.88 -49.84 -6.37
C MET A 892 -46.22 -51.31 -6.65
N ALA A 893 -45.27 -52.10 -7.16
CA ALA A 893 -45.49 -53.53 -7.38
C ALA A 893 -45.80 -54.26 -6.07
N LEU A 894 -45.12 -53.90 -4.98
CA LEU A 894 -45.39 -54.44 -3.64
C LEU A 894 -46.80 -54.05 -3.16
N ALA A 895 -47.20 -52.79 -3.32
CA ALA A 895 -48.55 -52.32 -2.96
C ALA A 895 -49.65 -53.05 -3.76
N GLN A 896 -49.40 -53.33 -5.04
CA GLN A 896 -50.29 -54.12 -5.89
C GLN A 896 -50.38 -55.58 -5.46
N THR A 897 -49.27 -56.21 -5.09
CA THR A 897 -49.23 -57.61 -4.62
C THR A 897 -49.92 -57.76 -3.26
N LEU A 898 -49.84 -56.73 -2.40
CA LEU A 898 -50.46 -56.69 -1.09
C LEU A 898 -51.93 -56.24 -1.11
N SER A 899 -52.54 -55.98 -2.28
CA SER A 899 -53.96 -55.60 -2.36
C SER A 899 -54.92 -56.73 -1.96
N GLU A 900 -54.45 -57.97 -1.94
CA GLU A 900 -55.19 -59.16 -1.47
C GLU A 900 -54.90 -59.50 0.02
N ALA A 901 -53.98 -58.79 0.66
CA ALA A 901 -53.58 -58.96 2.06
C ALA A 901 -54.39 -58.03 3.01
N PRO A 902 -54.33 -58.20 4.35
CA PRO A 902 -55.06 -57.37 5.30
C PRO A 902 -54.80 -55.85 5.09
N PRO A 903 -55.82 -54.99 5.28
CA PRO A 903 -55.80 -53.58 4.84
C PRO A 903 -54.64 -52.75 5.41
N GLU A 904 -54.12 -53.14 6.57
CA GLU A 904 -52.99 -52.49 7.26
C GLU A 904 -51.67 -52.57 6.45
N HIS A 905 -51.42 -53.70 5.76
CA HIS A 905 -50.19 -53.90 4.98
C HIS A 905 -50.23 -53.17 3.63
N SER A 906 -51.42 -53.11 3.01
CA SER A 906 -51.65 -52.33 1.78
C SER A 906 -51.58 -50.81 2.03
N ALA A 907 -51.96 -50.35 3.23
CA ALA A 907 -51.84 -48.95 3.63
C ALA A 907 -50.38 -48.54 3.80
N MET A 908 -49.57 -49.35 4.49
CA MET A 908 -48.15 -49.06 4.73
C MET A 908 -47.33 -49.05 3.43
N ALA A 909 -47.63 -49.95 2.49
CA ALA A 909 -46.99 -49.97 1.17
C ALA A 909 -47.35 -48.73 0.33
N ARG A 910 -48.60 -48.23 0.41
CA ARG A 910 -49.01 -46.97 -0.24
C ARG A 910 -48.32 -45.76 0.35
N GLU A 911 -48.18 -45.70 1.67
CA GLU A 911 -47.49 -44.60 2.36
C GLU A 911 -46.00 -44.52 1.97
N ILE A 912 -45.34 -45.67 1.77
CA ILE A 912 -43.97 -45.73 1.23
C ILE A 912 -43.90 -45.19 -0.20
N VAL A 913 -44.85 -45.56 -1.07
CA VAL A 913 -44.93 -45.03 -2.45
C VAL A 913 -45.10 -43.51 -2.44
N ASP A 914 -46.00 -43.00 -1.60
CA ASP A 914 -46.26 -41.56 -1.50
C ASP A 914 -45.03 -40.81 -0.96
N GLY A 915 -44.37 -41.32 0.08
CA GLY A 915 -43.13 -40.75 0.62
C GLY A 915 -41.97 -40.75 -0.39
N ILE A 916 -41.80 -41.81 -1.18
CA ILE A 916 -40.79 -41.86 -2.24
C ILE A 916 -41.12 -40.86 -3.35
N ASN A 917 -42.39 -40.76 -3.77
CA ASN A 917 -42.82 -39.82 -4.80
C ASN A 917 -42.66 -38.36 -4.35
N ASP A 918 -42.91 -38.06 -3.09
CA ASP A 918 -42.64 -36.73 -2.51
C ASP A 918 -41.14 -36.41 -2.48
N THR A 919 -40.32 -37.37 -2.05
CA THR A 919 -38.86 -37.23 -2.05
C THR A 919 -38.32 -37.06 -3.48
N LEU A 920 -38.87 -37.80 -4.45
CA LEU A 920 -38.55 -37.68 -5.87
C LEU A 920 -38.92 -36.29 -6.43
N ARG A 921 -40.08 -35.75 -6.05
CA ARG A 921 -40.51 -34.38 -6.41
C ARG A 921 -39.57 -33.32 -5.82
N GLN A 922 -39.13 -33.49 -4.57
CA GLN A 922 -38.16 -32.59 -3.94
C GLN A 922 -36.77 -32.69 -4.58
N ALA A 923 -36.26 -33.89 -4.83
CA ALA A 923 -34.97 -34.10 -5.48
C ALA A 923 -34.94 -33.50 -6.89
N ARG A 924 -35.98 -33.74 -7.71
CA ARG A 924 -36.14 -33.12 -9.03
C ARG A 924 -36.27 -31.61 -8.96
N SER A 925 -36.87 -31.08 -7.90
CA SER A 925 -36.92 -29.64 -7.68
C SER A 925 -35.54 -29.03 -7.44
N ILE A 926 -34.72 -29.67 -6.60
CA ILE A 926 -33.39 -29.17 -6.25
C ILE A 926 -32.50 -29.26 -7.48
N ALA A 927 -32.55 -30.37 -8.21
CA ALA A 927 -31.84 -30.55 -9.48
C ALA A 927 -32.23 -29.48 -10.52
N ARG A 928 -33.52 -29.18 -10.69
CA ARG A 928 -34.00 -28.12 -11.61
C ARG A 928 -33.62 -26.70 -11.17
N GLY A 929 -33.48 -26.46 -9.87
CA GLY A 929 -33.02 -25.18 -9.33
C GLY A 929 -31.51 -24.96 -9.50
N LEU A 930 -30.73 -26.04 -9.51
CA LEU A 930 -29.27 -26.04 -9.73
C LEU A 930 -28.91 -26.10 -11.22
N CYS A 931 -29.76 -26.71 -12.04
CA CYS A 931 -29.60 -26.84 -13.48
C CYS A 931 -30.98 -26.64 -14.15
N PRO A 932 -31.25 -25.48 -14.78
CA PRO A 932 -32.46 -25.33 -15.58
C PRO A 932 -32.35 -26.27 -16.77
N VAL A 933 -33.03 -27.43 -16.70
CA VAL A 933 -33.00 -28.43 -17.77
C VAL A 933 -33.70 -27.84 -19.01
N GLY A 934 -32.97 -27.70 -20.12
CA GLY A 934 -33.53 -27.40 -21.43
C GLY A 934 -33.55 -25.92 -21.88
N LEU A 935 -32.62 -25.07 -21.43
CA LEU A 935 -32.40 -23.75 -22.07
C LEU A 935 -31.50 -23.89 -23.30
N SER A 936 -31.92 -24.67 -24.30
CA SER A 936 -31.41 -24.46 -25.65
C SER A 936 -32.00 -23.15 -26.20
N ALA A 937 -31.34 -22.51 -27.16
CA ALA A 937 -31.78 -21.30 -27.84
C ALA A 937 -33.29 -21.21 -28.19
N CYS A 938 -33.97 -22.36 -28.41
CA CYS A 938 -35.40 -22.46 -28.73
C CYS A 938 -36.33 -22.62 -27.50
N GLY A 939 -35.79 -22.84 -26.29
CA GLY A 939 -36.53 -23.21 -25.08
C GLY A 939 -36.65 -22.11 -24.01
N PHE A 940 -36.09 -20.92 -24.23
CA PHE A 940 -36.06 -19.83 -23.25
C PHE A 940 -37.46 -19.45 -22.72
N VAL A 941 -38.43 -19.26 -23.62
CA VAL A 941 -39.82 -18.92 -23.24
C VAL A 941 -40.49 -20.05 -22.48
N ALA A 942 -40.26 -21.31 -22.88
CA ALA A 942 -40.81 -22.48 -22.19
C ALA A 942 -40.27 -22.58 -20.75
N GLY A 943 -38.98 -22.33 -20.55
CA GLY A 943 -38.38 -22.28 -19.22
C GLY A 943 -39.03 -21.23 -18.31
N LEU A 944 -39.38 -20.05 -18.84
CA LEU A 944 -40.06 -19.01 -18.07
C LEU A 944 -41.49 -19.39 -17.69
N GLN A 945 -42.21 -20.06 -18.59
CA GLN A 945 -43.55 -20.59 -18.31
C GLN A 945 -43.50 -21.65 -17.20
N ASP A 946 -42.47 -22.49 -17.18
CA ASP A 946 -42.24 -23.46 -16.11
C ASP A 946 -41.90 -22.82 -14.77
N LEU A 947 -41.04 -21.80 -14.77
CA LEU A 947 -40.75 -21.01 -13.58
C LEU A 947 -42.03 -20.43 -12.98
N ALA A 948 -42.89 -19.82 -13.81
CA ALA A 948 -44.15 -19.23 -13.37
C ALA A 948 -45.13 -20.26 -12.81
N ARG A 949 -45.28 -21.43 -13.46
CA ARG A 949 -46.12 -22.53 -12.95
C ARG A 949 -45.65 -23.04 -11.59
N ASN A 950 -44.34 -23.18 -11.39
CA ASN A 950 -43.77 -23.63 -10.12
C ASN A 950 -44.02 -22.64 -8.98
N VAL A 951 -43.89 -21.34 -9.25
CA VAL A 951 -44.18 -20.28 -8.26
C VAL A 951 -45.64 -20.32 -7.85
N GLN A 952 -46.56 -20.46 -8.82
CA GLN A 952 -48.00 -20.59 -8.57
C GLN A 952 -48.32 -21.77 -7.66
N GLN A 953 -47.77 -22.94 -7.96
CA GLN A 953 -48.08 -24.19 -7.26
C GLN A 953 -47.53 -24.24 -5.84
N ARG A 954 -46.34 -23.67 -5.61
CA ARG A 954 -45.64 -23.80 -4.32
C ARG A 954 -45.87 -22.67 -3.34
N HIS A 955 -45.98 -21.46 -3.87
CA HIS A 955 -46.07 -20.26 -3.05
C HIS A 955 -47.49 -19.65 -3.07
N ALA A 956 -48.41 -20.22 -3.85
CA ALA A 956 -49.77 -19.72 -4.05
C ALA A 956 -49.83 -18.26 -4.53
N ILE A 957 -48.76 -17.78 -5.20
CA ILE A 957 -48.66 -16.43 -5.75
C ILE A 957 -48.94 -16.49 -7.26
N PRO A 958 -50.01 -15.83 -7.74
CA PRO A 958 -50.25 -15.49 -9.16
C PRO A 958 -48.99 -15.04 -9.91
N CYS A 959 -48.41 -15.91 -10.74
CA CYS A 959 -47.25 -15.59 -11.59
C CYS A 959 -47.60 -15.71 -13.09
N LEU A 960 -47.59 -14.59 -13.82
CA LEU A 960 -47.99 -14.51 -15.24
C LEU A 960 -46.79 -14.22 -16.15
N VAL A 961 -46.66 -14.97 -17.25
CA VAL A 961 -45.67 -14.69 -18.31
C VAL A 961 -46.38 -14.07 -19.51
N ARG A 962 -45.90 -12.90 -19.97
CA ARG A 962 -46.38 -12.23 -21.18
C ARG A 962 -45.25 -12.08 -22.18
N VAL A 963 -45.46 -12.61 -23.38
CA VAL A 963 -44.48 -12.55 -24.46
C VAL A 963 -45.03 -11.65 -25.57
N SER A 964 -44.20 -10.78 -26.14
CA SER A 964 -44.57 -9.96 -27.30
C SER A 964 -43.47 -10.05 -28.38
N GLY A 965 -43.82 -10.64 -29.52
CA GLY A 965 -42.88 -10.97 -30.61
C GLY A 965 -42.30 -12.39 -30.51
N GLU A 966 -41.59 -12.82 -31.55
CA GLU A 966 -40.83 -14.07 -31.55
C GLU A 966 -39.49 -13.84 -30.82
N ILE A 967 -39.30 -14.49 -29.67
CA ILE A 967 -38.10 -14.33 -28.86
C ILE A 967 -37.05 -15.34 -29.34
N VAL A 968 -35.95 -14.85 -29.91
CA VAL A 968 -34.85 -15.67 -30.43
C VAL A 968 -33.57 -15.32 -29.67
N VAL A 969 -33.07 -16.27 -28.86
CA VAL A 969 -31.83 -16.15 -28.11
C VAL A 969 -30.87 -17.24 -28.61
N ASN A 970 -29.90 -16.91 -29.45
CA ASN A 970 -29.05 -17.91 -30.13
C ASN A 970 -27.85 -18.41 -29.32
N ASP A 971 -27.64 -17.87 -28.12
CA ASP A 971 -26.50 -18.18 -27.24
C ASP A 971 -27.02 -18.75 -25.92
N ASP A 972 -26.64 -19.99 -25.62
CA ASP A 972 -27.07 -20.71 -24.41
C ASP A 972 -26.55 -20.03 -23.11
N SER A 973 -25.40 -19.35 -23.17
CA SER A 973 -24.87 -18.54 -22.07
C SER A 973 -25.75 -17.31 -21.82
N VAL A 974 -26.15 -16.63 -22.89
CA VAL A 974 -27.08 -15.48 -22.82
C VAL A 974 -28.42 -15.91 -22.26
N ALA A 975 -28.98 -17.03 -22.74
CA ALA A 975 -30.23 -17.58 -22.23
C ALA A 975 -30.13 -17.93 -20.73
N SER A 976 -29.02 -18.54 -20.31
CA SER A 976 -28.76 -18.90 -18.91
C SER A 976 -28.66 -17.69 -17.99
N HIS A 977 -27.87 -16.68 -18.35
CA HIS A 977 -27.71 -15.47 -17.53
C HIS A 977 -29.01 -14.66 -17.44
N LEU A 978 -29.78 -14.52 -18.54
CA LEU A 978 -31.09 -13.87 -18.50
C LEU A 978 -32.08 -14.64 -17.63
N PHE A 979 -32.12 -15.96 -17.73
CA PHE A 979 -32.99 -16.81 -16.91
C PHE A 979 -32.68 -16.67 -15.42
N GLN A 980 -31.40 -16.60 -15.06
CA GLN A 980 -30.96 -16.41 -13.67
C GLN A 980 -31.30 -15.02 -13.14
N ILE A 981 -31.19 -13.96 -13.95
CA ILE A 981 -31.64 -12.61 -13.57
C ILE A 981 -33.15 -12.60 -13.29
N ILE A 982 -33.94 -13.29 -14.13
CA ILE A 982 -35.39 -13.40 -13.95
C ILE A 982 -35.71 -14.22 -12.68
N GLY A 983 -35.07 -15.39 -12.51
CA GLY A 983 -35.26 -16.26 -11.36
C GLY A 983 -34.92 -15.59 -10.03
N GLU A 984 -33.81 -14.84 -10.00
CA GLU A 984 -33.41 -14.06 -8.82
C GLU A 984 -34.38 -12.91 -8.55
N SER A 985 -34.90 -12.24 -9.58
CA SER A 985 -35.94 -11.21 -9.44
C SER A 985 -37.24 -11.78 -8.84
N VAL A 986 -37.66 -12.95 -9.31
CA VAL A 986 -38.84 -13.67 -8.80
C VAL A 986 -38.63 -14.14 -7.36
N ASN A 987 -37.46 -14.69 -7.03
CA ASN A 987 -37.13 -15.10 -5.65
C ASN A 987 -37.11 -13.90 -4.70
N ASN A 988 -36.59 -12.76 -5.15
CA ASN A 988 -36.60 -11.54 -4.36
C ASN A 988 -38.03 -11.05 -4.10
N ALA A 989 -38.94 -11.18 -5.06
CA ALA A 989 -40.36 -10.87 -4.85
C ALA A 989 -41.01 -11.81 -3.80
N ILE A 990 -40.70 -13.11 -3.85
CA ILE A 990 -41.23 -14.10 -2.91
C ILE A 990 -40.70 -13.88 -1.48
N ARG A 991 -39.40 -13.68 -1.32
CA ARG A 991 -38.73 -13.64 0.00
C ARG A 991 -38.72 -12.27 0.66
N HIS A 992 -38.69 -11.19 -0.12
CA HIS A 992 -38.38 -9.85 0.39
C HIS A 992 -39.49 -8.81 0.15
N SER A 993 -40.36 -8.98 -0.86
CA SER A 993 -41.38 -7.95 -1.17
C SER A 993 -42.78 -8.28 -0.64
N GLY A 994 -43.06 -9.53 -0.25
CA GLY A 994 -44.40 -9.94 0.17
C GLY A 994 -45.43 -9.89 -0.97
N ALA A 995 -44.98 -10.10 -2.21
CA ALA A 995 -45.80 -9.98 -3.41
C ALA A 995 -47.03 -10.90 -3.38
N LYS A 996 -48.18 -10.36 -3.76
CA LYS A 996 -49.43 -11.10 -4.00
C LYS A 996 -49.58 -11.47 -5.48
N LYS A 997 -48.81 -10.84 -6.36
CA LYS A 997 -48.77 -11.11 -7.80
C LYS A 997 -47.42 -10.76 -8.41
N ILE A 998 -46.95 -11.60 -9.31
CA ILE A 998 -45.72 -11.42 -10.09
C ILE A 998 -46.05 -11.51 -11.59
N GLU A 999 -45.47 -10.63 -12.40
CA GLU A 999 -45.62 -10.59 -13.85
C GLU A 999 -44.24 -10.54 -14.52
N ILE A 1000 -43.97 -11.47 -15.43
CA ILE A 1000 -42.76 -11.54 -16.25
C ILE A 1000 -43.14 -11.13 -17.67
N ARG A 1001 -42.58 -10.06 -18.20
CA ARG A 1001 -42.77 -9.61 -19.58
C ARG A 1001 -41.47 -9.78 -20.36
N VAL A 1002 -41.56 -10.40 -21.53
CA VAL A 1002 -40.44 -10.51 -22.45
C VAL A 1002 -40.87 -9.99 -23.82
N ARG A 1003 -40.07 -9.07 -24.37
CA ARG A 1003 -40.32 -8.47 -25.69
C ARG A 1003 -39.05 -8.44 -26.50
N GLN A 1004 -39.15 -8.73 -27.79
CA GLN A 1004 -38.05 -8.54 -28.73
C GLN A 1004 -38.46 -7.57 -29.84
N ARG A 1005 -37.60 -6.57 -30.10
CA ARG A 1005 -37.78 -5.60 -31.19
C ARG A 1005 -36.47 -5.50 -31.97
N GLY A 1006 -36.40 -6.14 -33.13
CA GLY A 1006 -35.16 -6.27 -33.89
C GLY A 1006 -34.08 -7.01 -33.10
N GLN A 1007 -32.92 -6.38 -32.95
CA GLN A 1007 -31.77 -6.90 -32.19
C GLN A 1007 -31.84 -6.59 -30.69
N GLN A 1008 -32.95 -6.09 -30.15
CA GLN A 1008 -33.07 -5.81 -28.72
C GLN A 1008 -34.07 -6.73 -28.04
N ILE A 1009 -33.63 -7.40 -26.97
CA ILE A 1009 -34.48 -8.15 -26.04
C ILE A 1009 -34.65 -7.32 -24.77
N ALA A 1010 -35.90 -7.09 -24.40
CA ALA A 1010 -36.28 -6.43 -23.16
C ALA A 1010 -37.02 -7.44 -22.27
N VAL A 1011 -36.48 -7.68 -21.09
CA VAL A 1011 -37.08 -8.49 -20.03
C VAL A 1011 -37.48 -7.58 -18.89
N GLU A 1012 -38.70 -7.75 -18.37
CA GLU A 1012 -39.20 -6.99 -17.23
C GLU A 1012 -39.90 -7.93 -16.24
N VAL A 1013 -39.46 -7.95 -14.99
CA VAL A 1013 -40.12 -8.67 -13.90
C VAL A 1013 -40.73 -7.64 -12.97
N GLN A 1014 -42.05 -7.71 -12.77
CA GLN A 1014 -42.81 -6.80 -11.93
C GLN A 1014 -43.50 -7.58 -10.81
N ASP A 1015 -43.40 -7.08 -9.58
CA ASP A 1015 -44.22 -7.54 -8.45
C ASP A 1015 -45.07 -6.40 -7.87
N ASP A 1016 -46.08 -6.74 -7.07
CA ASP A 1016 -47.00 -5.81 -6.41
C ASP A 1016 -46.74 -5.62 -4.90
N GLY A 1017 -45.58 -6.06 -4.41
CA GLY A 1017 -45.19 -6.00 -3.01
C GLY A 1017 -44.79 -4.60 -2.52
N ILE A 1018 -43.95 -4.55 -1.48
CA ILE A 1018 -43.62 -3.30 -0.77
C ILE A 1018 -42.72 -2.36 -1.62
N GLY A 1019 -42.16 -2.87 -2.73
CA GLY A 1019 -41.23 -2.16 -3.60
C GLY A 1019 -39.84 -2.01 -3.02
N LEU A 1020 -38.91 -1.50 -3.84
CA LEU A 1020 -37.53 -1.29 -3.45
C LEU A 1020 -37.38 0.03 -2.68
N PRO A 1021 -36.48 0.07 -1.68
CA PRO A 1021 -36.21 1.28 -0.91
C PRO A 1021 -35.64 2.38 -1.82
N LYS A 1022 -36.04 3.65 -1.58
CA LYS A 1022 -35.80 4.84 -2.45
C LYS A 1022 -34.37 5.11 -2.97
N ASN A 1023 -33.34 4.40 -2.50
CA ASN A 1023 -31.96 4.45 -3.04
C ASN A 1023 -31.48 3.02 -3.39
N VAL A 1024 -31.85 2.52 -4.57
CA VAL A 1024 -31.46 1.18 -5.08
C VAL A 1024 -30.14 1.22 -5.83
N GLU A 1025 -29.81 2.34 -6.47
CA GLU A 1025 -28.60 2.48 -7.29
C GLU A 1025 -27.32 2.13 -6.51
N HIS A 1026 -27.34 2.31 -5.18
CA HIS A 1026 -26.21 2.01 -4.27
C HIS A 1026 -26.42 0.79 -3.34
N SER A 1027 -27.46 -0.04 -3.55
CA SER A 1027 -27.78 -1.16 -2.65
C SER A 1027 -27.04 -2.46 -3.01
N SER A 1028 -26.11 -2.87 -2.14
CA SER A 1028 -25.19 -4.01 -2.29
C SER A 1028 -25.77 -5.40 -1.98
N GLY A 1029 -27.05 -5.65 -2.29
CA GLY A 1029 -27.64 -6.98 -1.99
C GLY A 1029 -26.89 -8.03 -2.79
N MET A 1030 -26.53 -9.19 -2.21
CA MET A 1030 -25.76 -10.19 -2.96
C MET A 1030 -26.50 -10.58 -4.26
N GLY A 1031 -27.83 -10.74 -4.20
CA GLY A 1031 -28.68 -10.94 -5.37
C GLY A 1031 -28.63 -9.80 -6.40
N LEU A 1032 -28.70 -8.54 -5.96
CA LEU A 1032 -28.60 -7.36 -6.84
C LEU A 1032 -27.20 -7.22 -7.48
N ARG A 1033 -26.13 -7.55 -6.74
CA ARG A 1033 -24.75 -7.56 -7.25
C ARG A 1033 -24.54 -8.67 -8.27
N ILE A 1034 -25.06 -9.87 -7.99
CA ILE A 1034 -25.01 -11.00 -8.92
C ILE A 1034 -25.81 -10.68 -10.19
N MET A 1035 -27.00 -10.08 -10.06
CA MET A 1035 -27.80 -9.68 -11.24
C MET A 1035 -27.11 -8.58 -12.06
N ARG A 1036 -26.54 -7.55 -11.42
CA ARG A 1036 -25.77 -6.51 -12.12
C ARG A 1036 -24.52 -7.08 -12.80
N TYR A 1037 -23.77 -7.93 -12.11
CA TYR A 1037 -22.59 -8.57 -12.66
C TYR A 1037 -22.94 -9.48 -13.85
N ARG A 1038 -24.02 -10.26 -13.77
CA ARG A 1038 -24.53 -11.06 -14.90
C ARG A 1038 -24.99 -10.17 -16.06
N ALA A 1039 -25.65 -9.04 -15.78
CA ALA A 1039 -26.02 -8.08 -16.82
C ALA A 1039 -24.79 -7.44 -17.47
N ASP A 1040 -23.75 -7.13 -16.69
CA ASP A 1040 -22.47 -6.58 -17.16
C ASP A 1040 -21.72 -7.56 -18.08
N ILE A 1041 -21.67 -8.85 -17.71
CA ILE A 1041 -21.14 -9.92 -18.58
C ILE A 1041 -21.88 -9.97 -19.93
N LEU A 1042 -23.20 -9.76 -19.90
CA LEU A 1042 -24.03 -9.77 -21.11
C LEU A 1042 -23.96 -8.46 -21.91
N GLY A 1043 -23.31 -7.40 -21.41
CA GLY A 1043 -23.44 -6.06 -21.98
C GLY A 1043 -24.88 -5.54 -21.95
N ALA A 1044 -25.69 -6.01 -20.98
CA ALA A 1044 -27.09 -5.68 -20.82
C ALA A 1044 -27.29 -4.56 -19.79
N ARG A 1045 -28.18 -3.62 -20.09
CA ARG A 1045 -28.56 -2.57 -19.16
C ARG A 1045 -29.62 -3.08 -18.19
N LEU A 1046 -29.28 -3.16 -16.90
CA LEU A 1046 -30.19 -3.56 -15.84
C LEU A 1046 -30.67 -2.35 -15.01
N VAL A 1047 -31.98 -2.21 -14.87
CA VAL A 1047 -32.62 -1.08 -14.18
C VAL A 1047 -33.61 -1.62 -13.15
N PHE A 1048 -33.60 -1.01 -11.97
CA PHE A 1048 -34.52 -1.31 -10.90
C PHE A 1048 -35.41 -0.11 -10.63
N ARG A 1049 -36.73 -0.29 -10.57
CA ARG A 1049 -37.69 0.79 -10.31
C ARG A 1049 -38.71 0.34 -9.28
N SER A 1050 -39.30 1.32 -8.59
CA SER A 1050 -40.46 1.11 -7.73
C SER A 1050 -41.57 2.05 -8.13
N PRO A 1051 -42.65 1.55 -8.75
CA PRO A 1051 -43.79 2.37 -9.14
C PRO A 1051 -44.44 3.03 -7.92
N ARG A 1052 -45.04 4.22 -8.12
CA ARG A 1052 -45.77 4.94 -7.05
C ARG A 1052 -46.94 4.16 -6.44
N LYS A 1053 -47.43 3.12 -7.14
CA LYS A 1053 -48.52 2.23 -6.70
C LYS A 1053 -48.06 1.05 -5.82
N GLY A 1054 -46.77 0.97 -5.46
CA GLY A 1054 -46.16 -0.19 -4.80
C GLY A 1054 -45.48 -1.13 -5.80
N GLY A 1055 -44.66 -2.06 -5.29
CA GLY A 1055 -44.00 -3.11 -6.07
C GLY A 1055 -42.60 -2.79 -6.60
N THR A 1056 -41.92 -3.82 -7.10
CA THR A 1056 -40.62 -3.69 -7.78
C THR A 1056 -40.79 -3.97 -9.27
N VAL A 1057 -40.06 -3.23 -10.10
CA VAL A 1057 -39.88 -3.53 -11.52
C VAL A 1057 -38.39 -3.69 -11.79
N VAL A 1058 -37.98 -4.87 -12.23
CA VAL A 1058 -36.61 -5.17 -12.68
C VAL A 1058 -36.64 -5.26 -14.21
N SER A 1059 -35.95 -4.36 -14.89
CA SER A 1059 -35.89 -4.31 -16.35
C SER A 1059 -34.46 -4.59 -16.83
N CYS A 1060 -34.27 -5.60 -17.68
CA CYS A 1060 -33.01 -5.94 -18.32
C CYS A 1060 -33.14 -5.74 -19.83
N LEU A 1061 -32.28 -4.91 -20.42
CA LEU A 1061 -32.27 -4.62 -21.85
C LEU A 1061 -30.95 -5.10 -22.46
N LEU A 1062 -31.04 -6.04 -23.40
CA LEU A 1062 -29.90 -6.66 -24.07
C LEU A 1062 -29.97 -6.40 -25.59
N ARG A 1063 -28.81 -6.16 -26.22
CA ARG A 1063 -28.66 -6.24 -27.68
C ARG A 1063 -28.11 -7.61 -28.08
N VAL A 1064 -28.71 -8.26 -29.07
CA VAL A 1064 -28.36 -9.58 -29.59
C VAL A 1064 -27.98 -9.46 -31.06
N SER A 1065 -26.90 -10.14 -31.46
CA SER A 1065 -26.38 -10.15 -32.84
C SER A 1065 -27.37 -10.75 -33.85
N PRO A 1066 -27.43 -10.24 -35.10
CA PRO A 1066 -28.33 -10.78 -36.12
C PRO A 1066 -27.94 -12.21 -36.54
N ARG A 1067 -28.93 -12.98 -37.02
CA ARG A 1067 -28.70 -14.28 -37.69
C ARG A 1067 -27.70 -14.09 -38.83
N GLU A 1068 -26.58 -14.80 -38.80
CA GLU A 1068 -25.95 -15.21 -40.05
C GLU A 1068 -26.88 -16.25 -40.68
N SER A 1069 -27.56 -15.85 -41.74
CA SER A 1069 -28.27 -16.77 -42.61
C SER A 1069 -27.22 -17.69 -43.24
N LYS A 1070 -27.06 -18.91 -42.71
CA LYS A 1070 -26.44 -19.99 -43.49
C LYS A 1070 -27.35 -20.27 -44.68
N VAL A 1071 -26.94 -19.75 -45.84
CA VAL A 1071 -27.31 -20.30 -47.16
C VAL A 1071 -26.33 -21.41 -47.49
#